data_AF-A0A973MK10-F1
#
_entry.id   AF-A0A973MK10-F1
#
_cell.length_a   1.000
_cell.length_b   1.000
_cell.length_c   1.000
_cell.angle_alpha   90.00
_cell.angle_beta   90.00
_cell.angle_gamma   90.00
#
_symmetry.space_group_name_H-M   'P 1'
#
loop_
_entity.id
_entity.type
_entity.pdbx_description
1 polymer ?
#
loop_
_entity_poly.entity_id
_entity_poly.type
_entity_poly.pdbx_seq_one_letter_code
_entity_poly.pdbx_strand_id
1 'polypeptide(L)'
;MGGMGGISEMPGVTESEALATLHRVFGYEAFRGEQEAVIEHVVTGGDAVVLMPTGGGKSLCYQIPALVRPGTGIVVSPLIALMQDQVDALRALGVRAGFMNSTQDFDERRVVEAEYLAGELDLLYLAPERLRLDSTLDLLSRGKIAVFAIDEAHCVSQWGHDFRPDYLSLSLLGERWPDVPRIALTATATHATHQEITQRLHMPTARHFVASFDRPNIQYRIVPKADPKKQLLSFLQQEHEGDAGIVYCLSRKSVEATAEFLSRSGIEAVPYHAGLDAGTRAAHQSRFLREEGLVVVATIAFGMGIDKPDVRFVAHLDLPKSVEGYYQETGRAGRDGLPSTAWMAYGLNDVIQQRKLIQSGEGDEAFRRRAAAHLDSMLALCETAQCRRGQLLAYFGQEPAPEGCGNCDTCLVPPETWDGTVAAQKVLSTVVRLQRERGQKFGAVQIVDILLGKRTAKVIQFDHDQLSVFGIGEELEEGEWRGVVRQLLAQGLLAVEGEYGTLVLTEASGSVLRREREVPLRKEPKKPVTSRSASGASGRGERKARAAAAELPEELQPAFEALRAWRAEQAREQGVPAYVIFHDATLREIATAWPTSVTQLGGISGVGEKKLATYGEGVLEVLASLDGAPHTAPAGDTGAGAGAGAEDDWPEMDAEPEPDWI
;
A
#
# COMPACT_ATOMS: atom_id res chain seq x y z
N MET A 1 -61.59 -33.49 20.20
CA MET A 1 -61.34 -32.12 20.73
C MET A 1 -59.93 -32.09 21.28
N GLY A 2 -59.08 -31.18 20.79
CA GLY A 2 -57.78 -30.73 21.35
C GLY A 2 -56.68 -31.80 21.45
N GLY A 3 -55.44 -31.61 20.99
CA GLY A 3 -54.68 -30.38 20.81
C GLY A 3 -53.58 -30.27 21.89
N MET A 4 -52.36 -29.93 21.44
CA MET A 4 -51.12 -29.56 22.17
C MET A 4 -50.15 -30.70 22.52
N GLY A 5 -48.85 -30.61 22.23
CA GLY A 5 -48.07 -29.48 21.68
C GLY A 5 -46.75 -29.97 21.10
N GLY A 6 -46.49 -29.55 19.86
CA GLY A 6 -45.22 -29.70 19.17
C GLY A 6 -44.22 -28.66 19.66
N ILE A 7 -42.96 -29.08 19.66
CA ILE A 7 -41.79 -28.32 20.06
C ILE A 7 -41.60 -27.18 19.06
N SER A 8 -41.48 -25.96 19.57
CA SER A 8 -41.23 -24.74 18.80
C SER A 8 -39.91 -24.86 18.05
N GLU A 9 -39.95 -24.87 16.72
CA GLU A 9 -38.80 -24.58 15.86
C GLU A 9 -38.36 -23.13 16.09
N MET A 10 -37.05 -22.93 16.26
CA MET A 10 -36.42 -21.62 16.17
C MET A 10 -36.21 -21.26 14.69
N PRO A 11 -36.39 -19.98 14.28
CA PRO A 11 -36.18 -19.59 12.89
C PRO A 11 -34.70 -19.65 12.54
N GLY A 12 -34.33 -20.49 11.59
CA GLY A 12 -33.00 -20.52 10.99
C GLY A 12 -32.71 -19.21 10.26
N VAL A 13 -31.55 -18.62 10.53
CA VAL A 13 -31.02 -17.49 9.75
C VAL A 13 -30.69 -18.02 8.36
N THR A 14 -31.49 -17.67 7.35
CA THR A 14 -31.17 -17.94 5.95
C THR A 14 -30.01 -17.06 5.53
N GLU A 15 -28.95 -17.68 5.01
CA GLU A 15 -27.79 -17.02 4.41
C GLU A 15 -28.21 -15.99 3.34
N SER A 16 -27.61 -14.80 3.33
CA SER A 16 -27.92 -13.78 2.30
C SER A 16 -27.32 -14.19 0.95
N GLU A 17 -27.95 -13.80 -0.16
CA GLU A 17 -27.44 -14.11 -1.51
C GLU A 17 -26.02 -13.54 -1.74
N ALA A 18 -25.69 -12.44 -1.06
CA ALA A 18 -24.35 -11.86 -1.09
C ALA A 18 -23.32 -12.79 -0.42
N LEU A 19 -23.65 -13.34 0.75
CA LEU A 19 -22.78 -14.29 1.46
C LEU A 19 -22.65 -15.61 0.69
N ALA A 20 -23.76 -16.14 0.16
CA ALA A 20 -23.74 -17.31 -0.70
C ALA A 20 -22.87 -17.10 -1.96
N THR A 21 -22.90 -15.91 -2.56
CA THR A 21 -22.04 -15.55 -3.70
C THR A 21 -20.57 -15.44 -3.29
N LEU A 22 -20.28 -14.89 -2.11
CA LEU A 22 -18.92 -14.82 -1.55
C LEU A 22 -18.31 -16.23 -1.43
N HIS A 23 -19.06 -17.17 -0.85
CA HIS A 23 -18.63 -18.56 -0.69
C HIS A 23 -18.47 -19.25 -2.04
N ARG A 24 -19.53 -19.24 -2.86
CA ARG A 24 -19.59 -19.97 -4.13
C ARG A 24 -18.51 -19.53 -5.13
N VAL A 25 -18.41 -18.22 -5.37
CA VAL A 25 -17.59 -17.66 -6.46
C VAL A 25 -16.17 -17.38 -5.99
N PHE A 26 -16.02 -16.76 -4.82
CA PHE A 26 -14.73 -16.29 -4.33
C PHE A 26 -14.08 -17.25 -3.32
N GLY A 27 -14.84 -18.16 -2.72
CA GLY A 27 -14.34 -19.14 -1.76
C GLY A 27 -14.01 -18.56 -0.39
N TYR A 28 -14.43 -17.34 -0.06
CA TYR A 28 -14.14 -16.74 1.25
C TYR A 28 -15.26 -17.06 2.24
N GLU A 29 -14.92 -17.35 3.50
CA GLU A 29 -15.91 -17.70 4.54
C GLU A 29 -16.73 -16.50 5.05
N ALA A 30 -16.12 -15.31 5.09
CA ALA A 30 -16.75 -14.13 5.68
C ALA A 30 -16.26 -12.82 5.04
N PHE A 31 -17.12 -11.80 5.11
CA PHE A 31 -16.77 -10.43 4.75
C PHE A 31 -15.81 -9.82 5.77
N ARG A 32 -14.95 -8.91 5.30
CA ARG A 32 -14.01 -8.15 6.15
C ARG A 32 -14.61 -6.78 6.50
N GLY A 33 -14.66 -6.47 7.79
CA GLY A 33 -15.08 -5.15 8.28
C GLY A 33 -16.40 -4.69 7.67
N GLU A 34 -16.41 -3.49 7.07
CA GLU A 34 -17.61 -2.86 6.50
C GLU A 34 -18.05 -3.44 5.13
N GLN A 35 -17.36 -4.44 4.58
CA GLN A 35 -17.67 -4.97 3.25
C GLN A 35 -19.14 -5.44 3.12
N GLU A 36 -19.63 -6.19 4.10
CA GLU A 36 -21.01 -6.70 4.10
C GLU A 36 -22.01 -5.54 4.07
N ALA A 37 -21.83 -4.54 4.93
CA ALA A 37 -22.70 -3.38 5.02
C ALA A 37 -22.72 -2.55 3.73
N VAL A 38 -21.58 -2.42 3.04
CA VAL A 38 -21.48 -1.79 1.72
C VAL A 38 -22.25 -2.60 0.68
N ILE A 39 -21.97 -3.90 0.62
CA ILE A 39 -22.54 -4.80 -0.38
C ILE A 39 -24.05 -4.86 -0.27
N GLU A 40 -24.60 -5.09 0.93
CA GLU A 40 -26.05 -5.15 1.16
C GLU A 40 -26.74 -3.81 0.83
N HIS A 41 -26.10 -2.69 1.16
CA HIS A 41 -26.61 -1.36 0.79
C HIS A 41 -26.70 -1.16 -0.72
N VAL A 42 -25.69 -1.60 -1.48
CA VAL A 42 -25.69 -1.49 -2.95
C VAL A 42 -26.64 -2.52 -3.59
N VAL A 43 -26.68 -3.75 -3.06
CA VAL A 43 -27.61 -4.82 -3.50
C VAL A 43 -29.05 -4.34 -3.40
N THR A 44 -29.41 -3.65 -2.32
CA THR A 44 -30.75 -3.07 -2.12
C THR A 44 -31.03 -1.81 -2.94
N GLY A 45 -30.07 -1.32 -3.73
CA GLY A 45 -30.23 -0.21 -4.67
C GLY A 45 -29.75 1.15 -4.14
N GLY A 46 -29.03 1.19 -3.03
CA GLY A 46 -28.50 2.42 -2.47
C GLY A 46 -27.19 2.88 -3.13
N ASP A 47 -27.03 4.20 -3.27
CA ASP A 47 -25.77 4.83 -3.66
C ASP A 47 -24.75 4.81 -2.50
N ALA A 48 -23.48 4.59 -2.79
CA ALA A 48 -22.41 4.51 -1.79
C ALA A 48 -21.13 5.25 -2.17
N VAL A 49 -20.49 5.89 -1.19
CA VAL A 49 -19.12 6.41 -1.28
C VAL A 49 -18.25 5.62 -0.30
N VAL A 50 -17.25 4.91 -0.81
CA VAL A 50 -16.48 3.91 -0.07
C VAL A 50 -15.01 4.29 -0.04
N LEU A 51 -14.51 4.57 1.16
CA LEU A 51 -13.11 4.84 1.45
C LEU A 51 -12.56 3.64 2.21
N MET A 52 -11.78 2.82 1.51
CA MET A 52 -11.15 1.63 2.08
C MET A 52 -9.71 1.54 1.61
N PRO A 53 -8.74 1.23 2.49
CA PRO A 53 -7.33 1.23 2.14
C PRO A 53 -6.99 0.22 1.04
N THR A 54 -5.80 0.35 0.47
CA THR A 54 -5.25 -0.66 -0.44
C THR A 54 -5.19 -2.02 0.27
N GLY A 55 -5.69 -3.08 -0.39
CA GLY A 55 -5.82 -4.41 0.22
C GLY A 55 -7.09 -4.62 1.06
N GLY A 56 -7.89 -3.58 1.31
CA GLY A 56 -9.15 -3.69 2.07
C GLY A 56 -10.31 -4.39 1.34
N GLY A 57 -10.07 -4.97 0.16
CA GLY A 57 -11.08 -5.72 -0.59
C GLY A 57 -12.18 -4.86 -1.24
N LYS A 58 -11.82 -3.65 -1.72
CA LYS A 58 -12.73 -2.74 -2.44
C LYS A 58 -13.44 -3.41 -3.62
N SER A 59 -12.75 -4.26 -4.37
CA SER A 59 -13.31 -4.86 -5.58
C SER A 59 -14.56 -5.70 -5.30
N LEU A 60 -14.60 -6.44 -4.18
CA LEU A 60 -15.77 -7.22 -3.78
C LEU A 60 -17.01 -6.35 -3.52
N CYS A 61 -16.81 -5.09 -3.09
CA CYS A 61 -17.90 -4.16 -2.81
C CYS A 61 -18.72 -3.77 -4.04
N TYR A 62 -18.20 -3.98 -5.26
CA TYR A 62 -18.97 -3.82 -6.49
C TYR A 62 -19.12 -5.10 -7.30
N GLN A 63 -18.19 -6.05 -7.18
CA GLN A 63 -18.26 -7.33 -7.89
C GLN A 63 -19.42 -8.19 -7.40
N ILE A 64 -19.65 -8.28 -6.08
CA ILE A 64 -20.77 -9.06 -5.54
C ILE A 64 -22.11 -8.42 -5.89
N PRO A 65 -22.33 -7.10 -5.71
CA PRO A 65 -23.56 -6.47 -6.17
C PRO A 65 -23.84 -6.65 -7.67
N ALA A 66 -22.80 -6.68 -8.51
CA ALA A 66 -22.94 -6.94 -9.95
C ALA A 66 -23.41 -8.37 -10.25
N LEU A 67 -23.02 -9.36 -9.43
CA LEU A 67 -23.43 -10.76 -9.56
C LEU A 67 -24.81 -11.06 -8.97
N VAL A 68 -25.17 -10.35 -7.90
CA VAL A 68 -26.45 -10.56 -7.18
C VAL A 68 -27.61 -9.82 -7.85
N ARG A 69 -27.37 -8.60 -8.35
CA ARG A 69 -28.42 -7.78 -8.98
C ARG A 69 -28.61 -8.16 -10.45
N PRO A 70 -29.85 -8.09 -10.99
CA PRO A 70 -30.09 -8.47 -12.36
C PRO A 70 -29.53 -7.45 -13.36
N GLY A 71 -28.69 -7.90 -14.29
CA GLY A 71 -28.07 -7.07 -15.33
C GLY A 71 -26.56 -7.19 -15.30
N THR A 72 -25.87 -6.24 -15.93
CA THR A 72 -24.40 -6.14 -15.94
C THR A 72 -23.93 -5.01 -15.04
N GLY A 73 -22.94 -5.27 -14.19
CA GLY A 73 -22.22 -4.21 -13.47
C GLY A 73 -21.25 -3.46 -14.38
N ILE A 74 -21.38 -2.14 -14.46
CA ILE A 74 -20.47 -1.30 -15.26
C ILE A 74 -19.42 -0.70 -14.34
N VAL A 75 -18.15 -1.01 -14.58
CA VAL A 75 -17.02 -0.55 -13.75
C VAL A 75 -16.19 0.47 -14.52
N VAL A 76 -16.23 1.73 -14.12
CA VAL A 76 -15.38 2.79 -14.66
C VAL A 76 -14.05 2.79 -13.91
N SER A 77 -12.94 2.62 -14.61
CA SER A 77 -11.59 2.59 -14.01
C SER A 77 -10.62 3.43 -14.86
N PRO A 78 -9.62 4.11 -14.28
CA PRO A 78 -8.75 5.01 -15.06
C PRO A 78 -7.66 4.29 -15.85
N LEU A 79 -7.50 2.97 -15.66
CA LEU A 79 -6.28 2.26 -15.99
C LEU A 79 -6.59 0.98 -16.76
N ILE A 80 -6.27 1.00 -18.06
CA ILE A 80 -6.48 -0.14 -18.96
C ILE A 80 -5.82 -1.42 -18.47
N ALA A 81 -4.57 -1.33 -17.96
CA ALA A 81 -3.86 -2.49 -17.43
C ALA A 81 -4.59 -3.13 -16.23
N LEU A 82 -5.18 -2.32 -15.35
CA LEU A 82 -5.96 -2.82 -14.22
C LEU A 82 -7.24 -3.51 -14.68
N MET A 83 -7.91 -2.99 -15.71
CA MET A 83 -9.12 -3.61 -16.25
C MET A 83 -8.83 -5.03 -16.75
N GLN A 84 -7.73 -5.20 -17.50
CA GLN A 84 -7.32 -6.51 -18.01
C GLN A 84 -7.08 -7.50 -16.86
N ASP A 85 -6.25 -7.12 -15.88
CA ASP A 85 -5.91 -7.98 -14.75
C ASP A 85 -7.16 -8.38 -13.93
N GLN A 86 -8.11 -7.45 -13.72
CA GLN A 86 -9.37 -7.74 -13.02
C GLN A 86 -10.30 -8.65 -13.84
N VAL A 87 -10.40 -8.45 -15.15
CA VAL A 87 -11.22 -9.29 -16.04
C VAL A 87 -10.66 -10.71 -16.10
N ASP A 88 -9.35 -10.87 -16.21
CA ASP A 88 -8.71 -12.19 -16.24
C ASP A 88 -8.91 -12.93 -14.92
N ALA A 89 -8.75 -12.25 -13.78
CA ALA A 89 -9.03 -12.82 -12.46
C ALA A 89 -10.50 -13.25 -12.30
N LEU A 90 -11.46 -12.44 -12.75
CA LEU A 90 -12.89 -12.77 -12.71
C LEU A 90 -13.22 -13.97 -13.60
N ARG A 91 -12.67 -14.02 -14.82
CA ARG A 91 -12.86 -15.16 -15.74
C ARG A 91 -12.29 -16.46 -15.18
N ALA A 92 -11.15 -16.40 -14.49
CA ALA A 92 -10.60 -17.55 -13.79
C ALA A 92 -11.55 -18.08 -12.70
N LEU A 93 -12.27 -17.20 -12.02
CA LEU A 93 -13.34 -17.56 -11.06
C LEU A 93 -14.66 -17.99 -11.72
N GLY A 94 -14.79 -17.87 -13.04
CA GLY A 94 -15.99 -18.26 -13.78
C GLY A 94 -17.01 -17.15 -13.96
N VAL A 95 -16.67 -15.92 -13.57
CA VAL A 95 -17.49 -14.73 -13.79
C VAL A 95 -17.35 -14.27 -15.24
N ARG A 96 -18.48 -13.92 -15.87
CA ARG A 96 -18.52 -13.45 -17.26
C ARG A 96 -18.17 -11.97 -17.29
N ALA A 97 -16.88 -11.66 -17.43
CA ALA A 97 -16.37 -10.30 -17.42
C ALA A 97 -15.80 -9.89 -18.79
N GLY A 98 -15.95 -8.63 -19.16
CA GLY A 98 -15.35 -8.00 -20.33
C GLY A 98 -14.85 -6.59 -20.04
N PHE A 99 -14.12 -5.99 -20.98
CA PHE A 99 -13.69 -4.60 -20.89
C PHE A 99 -13.84 -3.87 -22.23
N MET A 100 -13.98 -2.54 -22.18
CA MET A 100 -14.01 -1.64 -23.33
C MET A 100 -13.10 -0.43 -23.12
N ASN A 101 -12.12 -0.26 -24.01
CA ASN A 101 -11.20 0.87 -23.99
C ASN A 101 -10.76 1.30 -25.41
N SER A 102 -9.87 2.29 -25.49
CA SER A 102 -9.38 2.85 -26.75
C SER A 102 -8.30 2.01 -27.46
N THR A 103 -7.80 0.95 -26.82
CA THR A 103 -6.72 0.10 -27.38
C THR A 103 -7.20 -1.16 -28.10
N GLN A 104 -8.47 -1.54 -27.92
CA GLN A 104 -9.06 -2.68 -28.61
C GLN A 104 -9.30 -2.39 -30.09
N ASP A 105 -9.19 -3.43 -30.90
CA ASP A 105 -9.59 -3.33 -32.29
C ASP A 105 -11.13 -3.36 -32.45
N PHE A 106 -11.58 -3.15 -33.69
CA PHE A 106 -13.01 -3.07 -33.99
C PHE A 106 -13.75 -4.39 -33.75
N ASP A 107 -13.12 -5.52 -34.04
CA ASP A 107 -13.75 -6.83 -33.96
C ASP A 107 -13.84 -7.30 -32.50
N GLU A 108 -12.76 -7.15 -31.73
CA GLU A 108 -12.74 -7.38 -30.27
C GLU A 108 -13.83 -6.60 -29.58
N ARG A 109 -13.94 -5.30 -29.91
CA ARG A 109 -14.95 -4.43 -29.32
C ARG A 109 -16.36 -4.88 -29.69
N ARG A 110 -16.60 -5.23 -30.96
CA ARG A 110 -17.92 -5.65 -31.43
C ARG A 110 -18.39 -6.93 -30.75
N VAL A 111 -17.48 -7.85 -30.42
CA VAL A 111 -17.79 -9.06 -29.63
C VAL A 111 -18.29 -8.66 -28.24
N VAL A 112 -17.54 -7.82 -27.51
CA VAL A 112 -17.93 -7.39 -26.16
C VAL A 112 -19.26 -6.61 -26.18
N GLU A 113 -19.49 -5.76 -27.19
CA GLU A 113 -20.76 -5.05 -27.36
C GLU A 113 -21.93 -6.01 -27.59
N ALA A 114 -21.72 -7.10 -28.34
CA ALA A 114 -22.74 -8.13 -28.58
C ALA A 114 -23.04 -8.94 -27.31
N GLU A 115 -22.00 -9.37 -26.58
CA GLU A 115 -22.12 -10.09 -25.30
C GLU A 115 -22.90 -9.25 -24.27
N TYR A 116 -22.60 -7.95 -24.17
CA TYR A 116 -23.33 -7.03 -23.30
C TYR A 116 -24.82 -6.97 -23.66
N LEU A 117 -25.14 -6.80 -24.94
CA LEU A 117 -26.52 -6.72 -25.42
C LEU A 117 -27.30 -8.04 -25.27
N ALA A 118 -26.60 -9.17 -25.32
CA ALA A 118 -27.17 -10.49 -25.09
C ALA A 118 -27.40 -10.80 -23.60
N GLY A 119 -26.89 -9.96 -22.67
CA GLY A 119 -26.92 -10.26 -21.23
C GLY A 119 -25.93 -11.37 -20.82
N GLU A 120 -24.88 -11.54 -21.62
CA GLU A 120 -23.85 -12.56 -21.41
C GLU A 120 -22.68 -12.05 -20.53
N LEU A 121 -22.73 -10.80 -20.07
CA LEU A 121 -21.76 -10.22 -19.16
C LEU A 121 -22.36 -9.94 -17.78
N ASP A 122 -21.67 -10.39 -16.74
CA ASP A 122 -21.92 -10.02 -15.35
C ASP A 122 -21.23 -8.68 -15.03
N LEU A 123 -20.02 -8.47 -15.56
CA LEU A 123 -19.25 -7.23 -15.40
C LEU A 123 -18.66 -6.71 -16.72
N LEU A 124 -18.71 -5.40 -16.89
CA LEU A 124 -18.11 -4.69 -18.02
C LEU A 124 -17.26 -3.52 -17.51
N TYR A 125 -15.94 -3.64 -17.63
CA TYR A 125 -15.00 -2.56 -17.33
C TYR A 125 -14.95 -1.55 -18.48
N LEU A 126 -14.92 -0.26 -18.16
CA LEU A 126 -14.99 0.82 -19.13
C LEU A 126 -13.97 1.91 -18.80
N ALA A 127 -13.20 2.33 -19.80
CA ALA A 127 -12.34 3.49 -19.66
C ALA A 127 -13.17 4.79 -19.66
N PRO A 128 -12.88 5.78 -18.79
CA PRO A 128 -13.73 6.96 -18.58
C PRO A 128 -13.94 7.78 -19.86
N GLU A 129 -12.95 7.85 -20.75
CA GLU A 129 -13.04 8.58 -22.01
C GLU A 129 -14.14 8.03 -22.94
N ARG A 130 -14.51 6.74 -22.78
CA ARG A 130 -15.57 6.11 -23.57
C ARG A 130 -16.95 6.68 -23.26
N LEU A 131 -17.18 7.14 -22.03
CA LEU A 131 -18.48 7.71 -21.60
C LEU A 131 -18.77 9.08 -22.23
N ARG A 132 -17.78 9.69 -22.89
CA ARG A 132 -17.97 10.91 -23.68
C ARG A 132 -18.55 10.67 -25.07
N LEU A 133 -18.62 9.41 -25.50
CA LEU A 133 -19.06 9.05 -26.84
C LEU A 133 -20.52 8.62 -26.78
N ASP A 134 -21.39 9.28 -27.55
CA ASP A 134 -22.82 8.96 -27.61
C ASP A 134 -23.06 7.48 -27.95
N SER A 135 -22.27 6.91 -28.86
CA SER A 135 -22.31 5.47 -29.19
C SER A 135 -22.20 4.55 -27.98
N THR A 136 -21.37 4.90 -26.99
CA THR A 136 -21.22 4.12 -25.76
C THR A 136 -22.44 4.27 -24.87
N LEU A 137 -22.94 5.50 -24.73
CA LEU A 137 -24.09 5.77 -23.88
C LEU A 137 -25.37 5.12 -24.45
N ASP A 138 -25.51 5.10 -25.77
CA ASP A 138 -26.62 4.45 -26.48
C ASP A 138 -26.54 2.93 -26.38
N LEU A 139 -25.33 2.35 -26.48
CA LEU A 139 -25.09 0.95 -26.18
C LEU A 139 -25.55 0.62 -24.76
N LEU A 140 -25.05 1.35 -23.76
CA LEU A 140 -25.38 1.12 -22.35
C LEU A 140 -26.89 1.20 -22.10
N SER A 141 -27.58 2.15 -22.76
CA SER A 141 -29.02 2.35 -22.64
C SER A 141 -29.87 1.19 -23.19
N ARG A 142 -29.29 0.34 -24.06
CA ARG A 142 -29.98 -0.82 -24.64
C ARG A 142 -29.83 -2.10 -23.80
N GLY A 143 -28.86 -2.14 -22.88
CA GLY A 143 -28.67 -3.26 -21.96
C GLY A 143 -29.32 -3.00 -20.61
N LYS A 144 -29.33 -4.03 -19.75
CA LYS A 144 -29.79 -3.91 -18.36
C LYS A 144 -28.59 -3.72 -17.44
N ILE A 145 -28.54 -2.60 -16.74
CA ILE A 145 -27.43 -2.27 -15.85
C ILE A 145 -27.80 -2.62 -14.40
N ALA A 146 -26.92 -3.38 -13.75
CA ALA A 146 -27.08 -3.78 -12.36
C ALA A 146 -26.63 -2.67 -11.39
N VAL A 147 -25.44 -2.12 -11.62
CA VAL A 147 -24.75 -1.13 -10.77
C VAL A 147 -23.71 -0.38 -11.60
N PHE A 148 -23.47 0.90 -11.27
CA PHE A 148 -22.29 1.63 -11.72
C PHE A 148 -21.25 1.69 -10.61
N ALA A 149 -20.06 1.16 -10.87
CA ALA A 149 -18.91 1.29 -9.98
C ALA A 149 -17.92 2.29 -10.57
N ILE A 150 -17.53 3.29 -9.78
CA ILE A 150 -16.52 4.29 -10.12
C ILE A 150 -15.30 3.98 -9.25
N ASP A 151 -14.36 3.25 -9.82
CA ASP A 151 -13.10 2.93 -9.16
C ASP A 151 -12.14 4.12 -9.21
N GLU A 152 -11.23 4.20 -8.25
CA GLU A 152 -10.32 5.33 -8.06
C GLU A 152 -11.03 6.71 -8.14
N ALA A 153 -12.17 6.84 -7.47
CA ALA A 153 -13.04 8.01 -7.52
C ALA A 153 -12.33 9.33 -7.14
N HIS A 154 -11.22 9.28 -6.41
CA HIS A 154 -10.36 10.44 -6.13
C HIS A 154 -9.87 11.17 -7.40
N CYS A 155 -9.84 10.51 -8.57
CA CYS A 155 -9.50 11.15 -9.85
C CYS A 155 -10.46 12.28 -10.24
N VAL A 156 -11.69 12.32 -9.70
CA VAL A 156 -12.61 13.44 -9.91
C VAL A 156 -12.20 14.69 -9.14
N SER A 157 -11.39 14.55 -8.10
CA SER A 157 -11.01 15.64 -7.19
C SER A 157 -9.83 16.42 -7.76
N GLN A 158 -9.98 17.74 -7.89
CA GLN A 158 -8.85 18.60 -8.26
C GLN A 158 -7.83 18.71 -7.12
N TRP A 159 -8.27 18.45 -5.88
CA TRP A 159 -7.44 18.33 -4.69
C TRP A 159 -6.87 16.92 -4.51
N GLY A 160 -7.25 15.97 -5.38
CA GLY A 160 -6.69 14.62 -5.42
C GLY A 160 -5.30 14.61 -6.04
N HIS A 161 -4.53 13.56 -5.73
CA HIS A 161 -3.15 13.43 -6.21
C HIS A 161 -3.03 12.96 -7.67
N ASP A 162 -4.11 12.46 -8.29
CA ASP A 162 -4.18 12.03 -9.70
C ASP A 162 -5.46 12.52 -10.40
N PHE A 163 -5.64 13.84 -10.52
CA PHE A 163 -6.81 14.45 -11.18
C PHE A 163 -6.92 14.07 -12.67
N ARG A 164 -8.10 13.63 -13.11
CA ARG A 164 -8.40 13.29 -14.52
C ARG A 164 -9.64 14.03 -15.03
N PRO A 165 -9.53 14.88 -16.07
CA PRO A 165 -10.67 15.60 -16.62
C PRO A 165 -11.84 14.71 -17.05
N ASP A 166 -11.57 13.52 -17.59
CA ASP A 166 -12.63 12.59 -18.04
C ASP A 166 -13.48 12.03 -16.88
N TYR A 167 -13.03 12.15 -15.62
CA TYR A 167 -13.87 11.78 -14.46
C TYR A 167 -14.96 12.81 -14.17
N LEU A 168 -14.81 14.05 -14.65
CA LEU A 168 -15.81 15.11 -14.43
C LEU A 168 -17.12 14.82 -15.16
N SER A 169 -17.09 14.02 -16.23
CA SER A 169 -18.33 13.64 -16.94
C SER A 169 -19.09 12.51 -16.25
N LEU A 170 -18.56 11.87 -15.20
CA LEU A 170 -19.23 10.74 -14.55
C LEU A 170 -20.49 11.12 -13.76
N SER A 171 -20.70 12.41 -13.50
CA SER A 171 -21.98 12.91 -12.96
C SER A 171 -23.18 12.55 -13.85
N LEU A 172 -22.98 12.44 -15.17
CA LEU A 172 -24.02 12.08 -16.14
C LEU A 172 -24.66 10.72 -15.83
N LEU A 173 -23.94 9.81 -15.15
CA LEU A 173 -24.43 8.47 -14.85
C LEU A 173 -25.70 8.55 -13.99
N GLY A 174 -25.72 9.43 -12.98
CA GLY A 174 -26.91 9.64 -12.14
C GLY A 174 -28.03 10.40 -12.83
N GLU A 175 -27.70 11.18 -13.86
CA GLU A 175 -28.69 11.94 -14.64
C GLU A 175 -29.41 11.04 -15.65
N ARG A 176 -28.68 10.11 -16.30
CA ARG A 176 -29.23 9.22 -17.35
C ARG A 176 -29.79 7.91 -16.80
N TRP A 177 -29.28 7.43 -15.66
CA TRP A 177 -29.74 6.20 -15.00
C TRP A 177 -30.00 6.42 -13.50
N PRO A 178 -31.01 7.23 -13.13
CA PRO A 178 -31.28 7.58 -11.73
C PRO A 178 -31.69 6.37 -10.86
N ASP A 179 -32.24 5.32 -11.45
CA ASP A 179 -32.69 4.11 -10.74
C ASP A 179 -31.60 3.04 -10.57
N VAL A 180 -30.41 3.26 -11.13
CA VAL A 180 -29.27 2.34 -11.05
C VAL A 180 -28.36 2.79 -9.90
N PRO A 181 -28.05 1.94 -8.91
CA PRO A 181 -27.18 2.32 -7.82
C PRO A 181 -25.77 2.63 -8.32
N ARG A 182 -25.15 3.62 -7.69
CA ARG A 182 -23.79 4.06 -7.96
C ARG A 182 -22.93 3.86 -6.74
N ILE A 183 -21.77 3.25 -6.92
CA ILE A 183 -20.75 3.10 -5.88
C ILE A 183 -19.45 3.78 -6.33
N ALA A 184 -18.96 4.74 -5.55
CA ALA A 184 -17.69 5.41 -5.79
C ALA A 184 -16.66 4.92 -4.77
N LEU A 185 -15.53 4.38 -5.23
CA LEU A 185 -14.52 3.77 -4.37
C LEU A 185 -13.16 4.45 -4.50
N THR A 186 -12.44 4.64 -3.40
CA THR A 186 -11.03 5.05 -3.45
C THR A 186 -10.23 4.52 -2.25
N ALA A 187 -8.92 4.34 -2.47
CA ALA A 187 -7.98 3.95 -1.44
C ALA A 187 -7.44 5.10 -0.59
N THR A 188 -7.42 6.32 -1.14
CA THR A 188 -6.71 7.47 -0.56
C THR A 188 -7.52 8.73 -0.80
N ALA A 189 -8.18 9.23 0.25
CA ALA A 189 -8.84 10.52 0.21
C ALA A 189 -8.71 11.20 1.57
N THR A 190 -8.27 12.46 1.54
CA THR A 190 -8.42 13.36 2.69
C THR A 190 -9.89 13.71 2.88
N HIS A 191 -10.24 14.31 4.02
CA HIS A 191 -11.61 14.79 4.26
C HIS A 191 -12.09 15.76 3.16
N ALA A 192 -11.22 16.63 2.66
CA ALA A 192 -11.55 17.56 1.57
C ALA A 192 -11.80 16.82 0.24
N THR A 193 -10.93 15.86 -0.12
CA THR A 193 -11.08 15.01 -1.30
C THR A 193 -12.38 14.20 -1.23
N HIS A 194 -12.69 13.63 -0.07
CA HIS A 194 -13.91 12.85 0.17
C HIS A 194 -15.20 13.65 -0.09
N GLN A 195 -15.26 14.88 0.41
CA GLN A 195 -16.39 15.78 0.16
C GLN A 195 -16.51 16.14 -1.33
N GLU A 196 -15.38 16.41 -2.00
CA GLU A 196 -15.38 16.77 -3.41
C GLU A 196 -15.82 15.61 -4.32
N ILE A 197 -15.46 14.36 -4.00
CA ILE A 197 -15.95 13.17 -4.72
C ILE A 197 -17.47 13.17 -4.77
N THR A 198 -18.09 13.34 -3.61
CA THR A 198 -19.55 13.30 -3.44
C THR A 198 -20.26 14.43 -4.18
N GLN A 199 -19.69 15.64 -4.11
CA GLN A 199 -20.21 16.81 -4.78
C GLN A 199 -20.09 16.68 -6.30
N ARG A 200 -18.93 16.28 -6.82
CA ARG A 200 -18.69 16.24 -8.28
C ARG A 200 -19.37 15.08 -8.98
N LEU A 201 -19.55 13.95 -8.30
CA LEU A 201 -20.30 12.81 -8.86
C LEU A 201 -21.82 12.96 -8.71
N HIS A 202 -22.31 14.09 -8.14
CA HIS A 202 -23.73 14.32 -7.85
C HIS A 202 -24.34 13.16 -7.04
N MET A 203 -23.72 12.85 -5.89
CA MET A 203 -24.12 11.75 -5.00
C MET A 203 -24.50 12.24 -3.58
N PRO A 204 -25.34 13.27 -3.42
CA PRO A 204 -25.56 13.92 -2.11
C PRO A 204 -26.26 13.04 -1.07
N THR A 205 -26.98 12.00 -1.50
CA THR A 205 -27.71 11.07 -0.64
C THR A 205 -26.98 9.73 -0.47
N ALA A 206 -25.78 9.58 -1.04
CA ALA A 206 -25.02 8.35 -0.92
C ALA A 206 -24.63 8.08 0.53
N ARG A 207 -24.67 6.81 0.93
CA ARG A 207 -24.16 6.40 2.24
C ARG A 207 -22.64 6.36 2.18
N HIS A 208 -21.99 6.94 3.18
CA HIS A 208 -20.54 6.99 3.27
C HIS A 208 -20.02 5.86 4.16
N PHE A 209 -19.09 5.08 3.64
CA PHE A 209 -18.40 4.01 4.37
C PHE A 209 -16.91 4.33 4.41
N VAL A 210 -16.38 4.61 5.60
CA VAL A 210 -14.97 4.98 5.78
C VAL A 210 -14.33 3.95 6.70
N ALA A 211 -13.52 3.07 6.12
CA ALA A 211 -12.76 2.07 6.88
C ALA A 211 -11.48 2.68 7.46
N SER A 212 -10.86 1.95 8.41
CA SER A 212 -9.53 2.29 8.89
C SER A 212 -8.52 2.31 7.73
N PHE A 213 -7.69 3.34 7.65
CA PHE A 213 -6.53 3.39 6.76
C PHE A 213 -5.33 2.66 7.36
N ASP A 214 -5.48 2.01 8.52
CA ASP A 214 -4.37 1.29 9.13
C ASP A 214 -4.00 0.02 8.37
N ARG A 215 -2.69 -0.22 8.28
CA ARG A 215 -2.06 -1.39 7.66
C ARG A 215 -1.02 -1.96 8.65
N PRO A 216 -1.45 -2.59 9.75
CA PRO A 216 -0.56 -2.96 10.86
C PRO A 216 0.58 -3.88 10.42
N ASN A 217 0.37 -4.64 9.34
CA ASN A 217 1.35 -5.54 8.74
C ASN A 217 2.51 -4.83 8.02
N ILE A 218 2.38 -3.54 7.69
CA ILE A 218 3.47 -2.77 7.04
C ILE A 218 4.30 -2.05 8.09
N GLN A 219 5.60 -2.32 8.15
CA GLN A 219 6.56 -1.55 8.93
C GLN A 219 7.06 -0.34 8.13
N TYR A 220 6.89 0.88 8.66
CA TYR A 220 7.38 2.11 8.02
C TYR A 220 8.77 2.49 8.55
N ARG A 221 9.76 2.64 7.65
CA ARG A 221 11.15 3.00 7.96
C ARG A 221 11.66 4.09 7.02
N ILE A 222 12.09 5.23 7.57
CA ILE A 222 12.70 6.32 6.79
C ILE A 222 14.12 6.56 7.30
N VAL A 223 15.10 6.29 6.43
CA VAL A 223 16.52 6.38 6.75
C VAL A 223 17.18 7.59 6.07
N PRO A 224 18.24 8.17 6.68
CA PRO A 224 19.03 9.19 6.01
C PRO A 224 19.67 8.68 4.72
N LYS A 225 19.50 9.41 3.63
CA LYS A 225 20.07 9.11 2.31
C LYS A 225 21.55 9.48 2.26
N ALA A 226 22.40 8.48 2.00
CA ALA A 226 23.83 8.67 1.78
C ALA A 226 24.30 7.99 0.48
N ASP A 227 24.51 6.68 0.52
CA ASP A 227 24.77 5.84 -0.66
C ASP A 227 23.54 4.95 -0.89
N PRO A 228 22.45 5.49 -1.47
CA PRO A 228 21.14 4.85 -1.46
C PRO A 228 21.15 3.47 -2.14
N LYS A 229 21.99 3.27 -3.17
CA LYS A 229 22.10 1.98 -3.86
C LYS A 229 22.71 0.91 -2.95
N LYS A 230 23.79 1.24 -2.20
CA LYS A 230 24.37 0.31 -1.23
C LYS A 230 23.47 0.09 -0.03
N GLN A 231 22.79 1.14 0.45
CA GLN A 231 21.82 1.02 1.53
C GLN A 231 20.66 0.10 1.14
N LEU A 232 20.13 0.25 -0.08
CA LEU A 232 19.11 -0.64 -0.65
C LEU A 232 19.63 -2.07 -0.74
N LEU A 233 20.80 -2.30 -1.35
CA LEU A 233 21.36 -3.65 -1.47
C LEU A 233 21.53 -4.34 -0.11
N SER A 234 22.05 -3.61 0.88
CA SER A 234 22.20 -4.10 2.25
C SER A 234 20.85 -4.47 2.88
N PHE A 235 19.83 -3.63 2.68
CA PHE A 235 18.47 -3.89 3.15
C PHE A 235 17.89 -5.15 2.52
N LEU A 236 18.02 -5.30 1.19
CA LEU A 236 17.51 -6.47 0.47
C LEU A 236 18.21 -7.76 0.90
N GLN A 237 19.54 -7.76 1.00
CA GLN A 237 20.31 -8.95 1.37
C GLN A 237 20.11 -9.37 2.84
N GLN A 238 19.82 -8.43 3.75
CA GLN A 238 19.68 -8.75 5.17
C GLN A 238 18.26 -9.12 5.58
N GLU A 239 17.26 -8.53 4.92
CA GLU A 239 15.88 -8.59 5.37
C GLU A 239 14.92 -9.23 4.34
N HIS A 240 15.28 -9.28 3.06
CA HIS A 240 14.37 -9.61 1.95
C HIS A 240 15.04 -10.45 0.84
N GLU A 241 15.89 -11.39 1.21
CA GLU A 241 16.53 -12.29 0.25
C GLU A 241 15.49 -13.23 -0.38
N GLY A 242 15.36 -13.20 -1.72
CA GLY A 242 14.39 -14.01 -2.45
C GLY A 242 12.95 -13.48 -2.44
N ASP A 243 12.71 -12.31 -1.84
CA ASP A 243 11.40 -11.68 -1.74
C ASP A 243 11.07 -10.81 -2.96
N ALA A 244 9.82 -10.83 -3.40
CA ALA A 244 9.35 -9.89 -4.43
C ALA A 244 9.14 -8.49 -3.84
N GLY A 245 9.54 -7.46 -4.59
CA GLY A 245 9.43 -6.08 -4.12
C GLY A 245 9.48 -5.02 -5.21
N ILE A 246 9.14 -3.79 -4.81
CA ILE A 246 9.09 -2.63 -5.71
C ILE A 246 10.07 -1.57 -5.22
N VAL A 247 10.87 -1.01 -6.12
CA VAL A 247 11.82 0.07 -5.82
C VAL A 247 11.45 1.30 -6.64
N TYR A 248 10.97 2.36 -5.97
CA TYR A 248 10.59 3.62 -6.59
C TYR A 248 11.76 4.60 -6.71
N CYS A 249 11.95 5.11 -7.93
CA CYS A 249 12.93 6.14 -8.28
C CYS A 249 12.24 7.28 -9.06
N LEU A 250 12.76 8.50 -8.94
CA LEU A 250 12.15 9.69 -9.54
C LEU A 250 12.36 9.79 -11.06
N SER A 251 13.49 9.30 -11.58
CA SER A 251 13.87 9.45 -12.99
C SER A 251 14.07 8.10 -13.70
N ARG A 252 13.80 8.08 -15.01
CA ARG A 252 14.02 6.89 -15.88
C ARG A 252 15.47 6.40 -15.80
N LYS A 253 16.42 7.34 -15.84
CA LYS A 253 17.85 7.05 -15.69
C LYS A 253 18.16 6.39 -14.35
N SER A 254 17.56 6.88 -13.26
CA SER A 254 17.75 6.28 -11.92
C SER A 254 17.14 4.87 -11.85
N VAL A 255 16.00 4.64 -12.52
CA VAL A 255 15.37 3.32 -12.62
C VAL A 255 16.30 2.33 -13.31
N GLU A 256 16.72 2.62 -14.54
CA GLU A 256 17.60 1.74 -15.32
C GLU A 256 18.92 1.47 -14.58
N ALA A 257 19.57 2.52 -14.07
CA ALA A 257 20.86 2.38 -13.38
C ALA A 257 20.76 1.67 -12.03
N THR A 258 19.57 1.61 -11.41
CA THR A 258 19.35 0.89 -10.14
C THR A 258 19.02 -0.57 -10.42
N ALA A 259 18.17 -0.86 -11.42
CA ALA A 259 17.91 -2.23 -11.86
C ALA A 259 19.22 -2.92 -12.27
N GLU A 260 20.02 -2.29 -13.13
CA GLU A 260 21.31 -2.83 -13.56
C GLU A 260 22.28 -3.08 -12.39
N PHE A 261 22.29 -2.20 -11.40
CA PHE A 261 23.13 -2.34 -10.20
C PHE A 261 22.70 -3.54 -9.34
N LEU A 262 21.38 -3.72 -9.15
CA LEU A 262 20.83 -4.86 -8.41
C LEU A 262 21.12 -6.18 -9.12
N SER A 263 20.88 -6.26 -10.43
CA SER A 263 21.17 -7.46 -11.25
C SER A 263 22.65 -7.85 -11.17
N ARG A 264 23.57 -6.88 -11.29
CA ARG A 264 25.01 -7.12 -11.13
C ARG A 264 25.40 -7.59 -9.72
N SER A 265 24.57 -7.31 -8.73
CA SER A 265 24.79 -7.67 -7.33
C SER A 265 24.08 -8.97 -6.94
N GLY A 266 23.53 -9.71 -7.91
CA GLY A 266 22.86 -10.99 -7.69
C GLY A 266 21.38 -10.90 -7.31
N ILE A 267 20.77 -9.72 -7.41
CA ILE A 267 19.34 -9.53 -7.17
C ILE A 267 18.64 -9.41 -8.53
N GLU A 268 17.76 -10.36 -8.85
CA GLU A 268 17.00 -10.33 -10.10
C GLU A 268 16.06 -9.11 -10.10
N ALA A 269 16.34 -8.16 -11.01
CA ALA A 269 15.66 -6.88 -11.05
C ALA A 269 15.41 -6.39 -12.48
N VAL A 270 14.21 -5.83 -12.72
CA VAL A 270 13.83 -5.26 -14.03
C VAL A 270 13.41 -3.79 -13.91
N PRO A 271 13.75 -2.93 -14.90
CA PRO A 271 13.29 -1.54 -14.91
C PRO A 271 11.85 -1.43 -15.41
N TYR A 272 11.08 -0.46 -14.91
CA TYR A 272 9.76 -0.12 -15.44
C TYR A 272 9.52 1.40 -15.46
N HIS A 273 9.30 1.95 -16.64
CA HIS A 273 8.90 3.34 -16.82
C HIS A 273 8.23 3.58 -18.17
N ALA A 274 7.53 4.71 -18.30
CA ALA A 274 6.85 5.11 -19.54
C ALA A 274 7.77 5.39 -20.75
N GLY A 275 9.08 5.22 -20.60
CA GLY A 275 10.04 5.33 -21.71
C GLY A 275 10.34 4.00 -22.40
N LEU A 276 9.96 2.88 -21.79
CA LEU A 276 10.05 1.55 -22.39
C LEU A 276 8.93 1.37 -23.41
N ASP A 277 9.18 0.58 -24.45
CA ASP A 277 8.14 0.20 -25.41
C ASP A 277 7.03 -0.64 -24.74
N ALA A 278 5.86 -0.72 -25.39
CA ALA A 278 4.70 -1.41 -24.82
C ALA A 278 4.94 -2.91 -24.60
N GLY A 279 5.68 -3.58 -25.49
CA GLY A 279 5.99 -5.00 -25.37
C GLY A 279 6.88 -5.29 -24.18
N THR A 280 7.95 -4.49 -24.00
CA THR A 280 8.86 -4.61 -22.84
C THR A 280 8.14 -4.34 -21.53
N ARG A 281 7.28 -3.31 -21.46
CA ARG A 281 6.48 -3.02 -20.25
C ARG A 281 5.56 -4.18 -19.90
N ALA A 282 4.82 -4.71 -20.89
CA ALA A 282 3.95 -5.85 -20.70
C ALA A 282 4.72 -7.09 -20.24
N ALA A 283 5.90 -7.34 -20.83
CA ALA A 283 6.77 -8.44 -20.43
C ALA A 283 7.26 -8.30 -18.99
N HIS A 284 7.77 -7.13 -18.58
CA HIS A 284 8.22 -6.91 -17.20
C HIS A 284 7.10 -6.97 -16.16
N GLN A 285 5.91 -6.43 -16.48
CA GLN A 285 4.74 -6.56 -15.62
C GLN A 285 4.32 -8.03 -15.47
N SER A 286 4.24 -8.77 -16.58
CA SER A 286 3.91 -10.19 -16.58
C SER A 286 4.91 -11.01 -15.77
N ARG A 287 6.22 -10.75 -15.95
CA ARG A 287 7.28 -11.36 -15.13
C ARG A 287 7.08 -11.07 -13.65
N PHE A 288 6.81 -9.82 -13.26
CA PHE A 288 6.61 -9.48 -11.85
C PHE A 288 5.40 -10.16 -11.22
N LEU A 289 4.30 -10.32 -11.97
CA LEU A 289 3.11 -11.00 -11.47
C LEU A 289 3.31 -12.53 -11.35
N ARG A 290 4.15 -13.12 -12.21
CA ARG A 290 4.34 -14.58 -12.33
C ARG A 290 5.55 -15.12 -11.57
N GLU A 291 6.68 -14.42 -11.64
CA GLU A 291 7.95 -14.84 -11.04
C GLU A 291 7.97 -14.50 -9.55
N GLU A 292 8.55 -15.40 -8.77
CA GLU A 292 8.78 -15.21 -7.35
C GLU A 292 10.13 -14.51 -7.15
N GLY A 293 10.22 -13.66 -6.13
CA GLY A 293 11.48 -12.97 -5.81
C GLY A 293 11.93 -11.87 -6.79
N LEU A 294 11.14 -11.55 -7.82
CA LEU A 294 11.50 -10.51 -8.78
C LEU A 294 11.37 -9.11 -8.15
N VAL A 295 12.39 -8.28 -8.31
CA VAL A 295 12.36 -6.87 -7.93
C VAL A 295 12.05 -5.99 -9.14
N VAL A 296 11.01 -5.17 -9.07
CA VAL A 296 10.77 -4.15 -10.10
C VAL A 296 11.26 -2.80 -9.62
N VAL A 297 12.19 -2.21 -10.35
CA VAL A 297 12.61 -0.83 -10.14
C VAL A 297 11.80 0.07 -11.06
N ALA A 298 11.13 1.08 -10.55
CA ALA A 298 10.19 1.85 -11.33
C ALA A 298 10.06 3.32 -11.00
N THR A 299 9.52 4.09 -11.94
CA THR A 299 8.90 5.38 -11.62
C THR A 299 7.46 5.16 -11.14
N ILE A 300 6.78 6.24 -10.74
CA ILE A 300 5.35 6.25 -10.39
C ILE A 300 4.42 5.67 -11.49
N ALA A 301 4.93 5.50 -12.71
CA ALA A 301 4.22 4.85 -13.80
C ALA A 301 3.94 3.36 -13.51
N PHE A 302 4.74 2.71 -12.66
CA PHE A 302 4.50 1.36 -12.20
C PHE A 302 3.72 1.41 -10.90
N GLY A 303 2.50 0.91 -10.89
CA GLY A 303 1.77 0.76 -9.66
C GLY A 303 0.28 0.78 -9.88
N MET A 304 -0.24 1.83 -10.49
CA MET A 304 -1.64 1.96 -10.83
C MET A 304 -2.12 0.69 -11.58
N GLY A 305 -2.80 -0.23 -10.89
CA GLY A 305 -3.25 -1.51 -11.42
C GLY A 305 -2.59 -2.80 -10.93
N ILE A 306 -1.43 -2.74 -10.27
CA ILE A 306 -0.70 -3.94 -9.84
C ILE A 306 -1.33 -4.52 -8.57
N ASP A 307 -1.71 -5.80 -8.64
CA ASP A 307 -2.30 -6.56 -7.54
C ASP A 307 -1.55 -7.88 -7.29
N LYS A 308 -0.25 -7.76 -6.96
CA LYS A 308 0.53 -8.90 -6.46
C LYS A 308 0.38 -8.96 -4.93
N PRO A 309 -0.19 -10.04 -4.36
CA PRO A 309 -0.51 -10.10 -2.94
C PRO A 309 0.73 -10.17 -2.03
N ASP A 310 1.79 -10.79 -2.54
CA ASP A 310 2.98 -11.24 -1.82
C ASP A 310 4.18 -10.28 -1.95
N VAL A 311 3.94 -8.99 -2.14
CA VAL A 311 5.01 -7.96 -2.14
C VAL A 311 5.51 -7.74 -0.71
N ARG A 312 6.76 -8.12 -0.44
CA ARG A 312 7.34 -8.09 0.92
C ARG A 312 8.01 -6.77 1.26
N PHE A 313 8.43 -6.01 0.26
CA PHE A 313 8.92 -4.66 0.49
C PHE A 313 8.54 -3.69 -0.62
N VAL A 314 8.38 -2.43 -0.23
CA VAL A 314 8.37 -1.28 -1.13
C VAL A 314 9.45 -0.33 -0.67
N ALA A 315 10.40 -0.02 -1.54
CA ALA A 315 11.54 0.84 -1.26
C ALA A 315 11.45 2.13 -2.08
N HIS A 316 11.63 3.28 -1.46
CA HIS A 316 11.73 4.58 -2.13
C HIS A 316 13.17 5.09 -2.07
N LEU A 317 13.81 5.22 -3.23
CA LEU A 317 15.12 5.85 -3.33
C LEU A 317 15.04 7.37 -3.42
N ASP A 318 13.88 7.92 -3.77
CA ASP A 318 13.64 9.36 -3.90
C ASP A 318 12.33 9.73 -3.20
N LEU A 319 12.24 10.96 -2.70
CA LEU A 319 11.07 11.47 -1.97
C LEU A 319 9.82 11.51 -2.86
N PRO A 320 8.69 10.88 -2.46
CA PRO A 320 7.40 11.03 -3.11
C PRO A 320 6.89 12.48 -3.11
N LYS A 321 5.96 12.78 -4.02
CA LYS A 321 5.41 14.14 -4.17
C LYS A 321 4.38 14.50 -3.10
N SER A 322 3.72 13.50 -2.52
CA SER A 322 2.66 13.68 -1.53
C SER A 322 2.53 12.47 -0.60
N VAL A 323 1.82 12.65 0.51
CA VAL A 323 1.52 11.56 1.46
C VAL A 323 0.55 10.55 0.84
N GLU A 324 -0.41 10.97 0.01
CA GLU A 324 -1.32 10.08 -0.71
C GLU A 324 -0.56 9.16 -1.66
N GLY A 325 0.36 9.71 -2.46
CA GLY A 325 1.21 8.93 -3.35
C GLY A 325 2.06 7.93 -2.56
N TYR A 326 2.72 8.38 -1.49
CA TYR A 326 3.51 7.50 -0.63
C TYR A 326 2.67 6.38 -0.01
N TYR A 327 1.48 6.68 0.49
CA TYR A 327 0.57 5.70 1.07
C TYR A 327 0.06 4.70 0.03
N GLN A 328 -0.32 5.15 -1.17
CA GLN A 328 -0.77 4.29 -2.25
C GLN A 328 0.36 3.36 -2.74
N GLU A 329 1.57 3.88 -2.87
CA GLU A 329 2.77 3.16 -3.30
C GLU A 329 3.20 2.12 -2.25
N THR A 330 3.32 2.52 -0.98
CA THR A 330 3.70 1.59 0.11
C THR A 330 2.62 0.58 0.44
N GLY A 331 1.33 0.94 0.27
CA GLY A 331 0.18 0.04 0.47
C GLY A 331 0.11 -1.13 -0.51
N ARG A 332 0.99 -1.17 -1.51
CA ARG A 332 1.20 -2.33 -2.40
C ARG A 332 1.85 -3.51 -1.67
N ALA A 333 2.58 -3.24 -0.60
CA ALA A 333 3.20 -4.26 0.20
C ALA A 333 2.14 -5.04 1.02
N GLY A 334 2.32 -6.37 1.11
CA GLY A 334 1.61 -7.25 2.03
C GLY A 334 0.10 -7.19 1.93
N ARG A 335 -0.47 -7.28 0.71
CA ARG A 335 -1.95 -7.32 0.55
C ARG A 335 -2.54 -8.64 1.05
N ASP A 336 -1.73 -9.68 1.16
CA ASP A 336 -2.03 -10.93 1.87
C ASP A 336 -2.12 -10.77 3.40
N GLY A 337 -1.80 -9.59 3.95
CA GLY A 337 -1.83 -9.32 5.38
C GLY A 337 -0.56 -9.76 6.13
N LEU A 338 0.40 -10.39 5.45
CA LEU A 338 1.67 -10.80 6.07
C LEU A 338 2.61 -9.61 6.29
N PRO A 339 3.59 -9.73 7.21
CA PRO A 339 4.55 -8.66 7.47
C PRO A 339 5.30 -8.23 6.21
N SER A 340 5.38 -6.92 5.99
CA SER A 340 6.10 -6.30 4.89
C SER A 340 6.74 -4.98 5.32
N THR A 341 7.75 -4.50 4.59
CA THR A 341 8.50 -3.28 4.93
C THR A 341 8.32 -2.18 3.88
N ALA A 342 7.91 -0.98 4.32
CA ALA A 342 7.97 0.25 3.56
C ALA A 342 9.24 1.02 3.95
N TRP A 343 10.26 1.00 3.08
CA TRP A 343 11.57 1.58 3.34
C TRP A 343 11.79 2.82 2.46
N MET A 344 12.29 3.93 3.00
CA MET A 344 12.64 5.11 2.20
C MET A 344 13.99 5.68 2.60
N ALA A 345 14.85 5.92 1.61
CA ALA A 345 16.03 6.76 1.78
C ALA A 345 15.69 8.21 1.43
N TYR A 346 15.83 9.11 2.41
CA TYR A 346 15.46 10.51 2.28
C TYR A 346 16.63 11.45 2.63
N GLY A 347 16.86 12.48 1.81
CA GLY A 347 17.88 13.48 2.06
C GLY A 347 17.56 14.88 1.50
N LEU A 348 18.44 15.83 1.83
CA LEU A 348 18.28 17.25 1.48
C LEU A 348 18.15 17.50 -0.04
N ASN A 349 18.87 16.74 -0.86
CA ASN A 349 18.81 16.91 -2.32
C ASN A 349 17.43 16.59 -2.88
N ASP A 350 16.70 15.65 -2.27
CA ASP A 350 15.34 15.28 -2.70
C ASP A 350 14.37 16.44 -2.48
N VAL A 351 14.49 17.12 -1.33
CA VAL A 351 13.71 18.32 -0.99
C VAL A 351 13.91 19.41 -2.04
N ILE A 352 15.18 19.71 -2.36
CA ILE A 352 15.55 20.74 -3.33
C ILE A 352 15.00 20.37 -4.72
N GLN A 353 15.14 19.12 -5.12
CA GLN A 353 14.66 18.65 -6.43
C GLN A 353 13.13 18.75 -6.53
N GLN A 354 12.39 18.31 -5.52
CA GLN A 354 10.92 18.40 -5.52
C GLN A 354 10.45 19.86 -5.52
N ARG A 355 11.03 20.74 -4.69
CA ARG A 355 10.67 22.17 -4.70
C ARG A 355 10.97 22.83 -6.05
N LYS A 356 12.09 22.48 -6.70
CA LYS A 356 12.42 22.96 -8.05
C LYS A 356 11.40 22.50 -9.08
N LEU A 357 11.02 21.21 -9.08
CA LEU A 357 10.00 20.66 -9.99
C LEU A 357 8.66 21.37 -9.85
N ILE A 358 8.26 21.71 -8.61
CA ILE A 358 7.02 22.46 -8.35
C ILE A 358 7.10 23.88 -8.92
N GLN A 359 8.23 24.57 -8.72
CA GLN A 359 8.42 25.94 -9.19
C GLN A 359 8.52 26.06 -10.71
N SER A 360 9.20 25.11 -11.36
CA SER A 360 9.38 25.10 -12.82
C SER A 360 8.21 24.48 -13.58
N GLY A 361 7.21 23.92 -12.89
CA GLY A 361 6.08 23.24 -13.52
C GLY A 361 5.12 24.20 -14.24
N GLU A 362 4.50 23.74 -15.32
CA GLU A 362 3.56 24.51 -16.17
C GLU A 362 2.18 24.76 -15.53
N GLY A 363 2.07 24.68 -14.19
CA GLY A 363 0.83 24.90 -13.45
C GLY A 363 0.56 26.36 -13.10
N ASP A 364 -0.72 26.67 -12.90
CA ASP A 364 -1.14 27.94 -12.32
C ASP A 364 -0.67 28.08 -10.86
N GLU A 365 -0.81 29.28 -10.29
CA GLU A 365 -0.36 29.57 -8.93
C GLU A 365 -1.09 28.70 -7.89
N ALA A 366 -2.37 28.40 -8.13
CA ALA A 366 -3.16 27.52 -7.29
C ALA A 366 -2.62 26.08 -7.29
N PHE A 367 -2.26 25.54 -8.45
CA PHE A 367 -1.61 24.24 -8.57
C PHE A 367 -0.27 24.20 -7.84
N ARG A 368 0.60 25.21 -8.03
CA ARG A 368 1.90 25.26 -7.35
C ARG A 368 1.76 25.32 -5.84
N ARG A 369 0.80 26.10 -5.33
CA ARG A 369 0.51 26.17 -3.89
C ARG A 369 0.04 24.82 -3.33
N ARG A 370 -0.82 24.09 -4.06
CA ARG A 370 -1.27 22.74 -3.67
C ARG A 370 -0.12 21.74 -3.65
N ALA A 371 0.67 21.69 -4.72
CA ALA A 371 1.82 20.80 -4.80
C ALA A 371 2.84 21.08 -3.69
N ALA A 372 3.05 22.35 -3.32
CA ALA A 372 3.87 22.73 -2.18
C ALA A 372 3.30 22.21 -0.85
N ALA A 373 1.99 22.34 -0.61
CA ALA A 373 1.34 21.84 0.60
C ALA A 373 1.43 20.30 0.74
N HIS A 374 1.27 19.57 -0.38
CA HIS A 374 1.47 18.12 -0.41
C HIS A 374 2.91 17.74 -0.06
N LEU A 375 3.89 18.45 -0.63
CA LEU A 375 5.29 18.23 -0.32
C LEU A 375 5.60 18.54 1.15
N ASP A 376 5.10 19.66 1.68
CA ASP A 376 5.32 20.04 3.08
C ASP A 376 4.75 18.99 4.04
N SER A 377 3.60 18.40 3.72
CA SER A 377 3.02 17.28 4.49
C SER A 377 3.90 16.02 4.43
N MET A 378 4.46 15.71 3.26
CA MET A 378 5.41 14.59 3.11
C MET A 378 6.71 14.84 3.89
N LEU A 379 7.21 16.07 3.91
CA LEU A 379 8.40 16.45 4.69
C LEU A 379 8.13 16.36 6.20
N ALA A 380 6.95 16.76 6.66
CA ALA A 380 6.54 16.60 8.05
C ALA A 380 6.53 15.12 8.47
N LEU A 381 6.08 14.22 7.59
CA LEU A 381 6.14 12.78 7.82
C LEU A 381 7.59 12.27 7.89
N CYS A 382 8.50 12.76 7.04
CA CYS A 382 9.91 12.36 7.06
C CYS A 382 10.63 12.77 8.35
N GLU A 383 10.38 14.00 8.82
CA GLU A 383 11.11 14.62 9.94
C GLU A 383 10.44 14.42 11.30
N THR A 384 9.28 13.78 11.35
CA THR A 384 8.57 13.57 12.61
C THR A 384 9.40 12.82 13.64
N ALA A 385 9.33 13.28 14.89
CA ALA A 385 9.85 12.55 16.06
C ALA A 385 8.78 11.63 16.69
N GLN A 386 7.54 11.70 16.21
CA GLN A 386 6.43 10.90 16.69
C GLN A 386 6.25 9.63 15.84
N CYS A 387 5.26 8.80 16.18
CA CYS A 387 4.91 7.62 15.41
C CYS A 387 4.57 7.96 13.95
N ARG A 388 5.28 7.37 12.97
CA ARG A 388 5.03 7.59 11.54
C ARG A 388 3.64 7.13 11.10
N ARG A 389 3.22 5.96 11.58
CA ARG A 389 1.88 5.42 11.30
C ARG A 389 0.81 6.37 11.83
N GLY A 390 0.97 6.86 13.07
CA GLY A 390 0.04 7.82 13.64
C GLY A 390 -0.07 9.11 12.83
N GLN A 391 1.06 9.62 12.32
CA GLN A 391 1.08 10.78 11.42
C GLN A 391 0.39 10.52 10.08
N LEU A 392 0.58 9.32 9.48
CA LEU A 392 -0.13 8.91 8.27
C LEU A 392 -1.65 8.84 8.49
N LEU A 393 -2.09 8.26 9.60
CA LEU A 393 -3.51 8.15 9.95
C LEU A 393 -4.12 9.53 10.19
N ALA A 394 -3.43 10.40 10.93
CA ALA A 394 -3.86 11.78 11.19
C ALA A 394 -4.01 12.59 9.88
N TYR A 395 -3.12 12.37 8.90
CA TYR A 395 -3.23 13.00 7.58
C TYR A 395 -4.55 12.68 6.87
N PHE A 396 -5.04 11.44 6.99
CA PHE A 396 -6.32 11.01 6.44
C PHE A 396 -7.52 11.27 7.37
N GLY A 397 -7.31 12.04 8.45
CA GLY A 397 -8.37 12.42 9.40
C GLY A 397 -8.73 11.35 10.41
N GLN A 398 -7.85 10.37 10.66
CA GLN A 398 -8.05 9.34 11.69
C GLN A 398 -7.24 9.66 12.94
N GLU A 399 -7.85 9.47 14.11
CA GLU A 399 -7.18 9.69 15.38
C GLU A 399 -6.11 8.61 15.61
N PRO A 400 -4.83 9.00 15.78
CA PRO A 400 -3.78 8.04 16.05
C PRO A 400 -3.83 7.54 17.50
N ALA A 401 -3.46 6.28 17.72
CA ALA A 401 -3.29 5.73 19.06
C ALA A 401 -2.22 6.52 19.85
N PRO A 402 -2.51 6.97 21.10
CA PRO A 402 -1.57 7.76 21.91
C PRO A 402 -0.21 7.09 22.16
N GLU A 403 -0.21 5.77 22.33
CA GLU A 403 0.97 4.93 22.59
C GLU A 403 1.88 4.75 21.36
N GLY A 404 1.42 5.15 20.16
CA GLY A 404 2.10 4.86 18.90
C GLY A 404 1.91 3.41 18.47
N CYS A 405 2.48 3.04 17.32
CA CYS A 405 2.13 1.78 16.67
C CYS A 405 3.02 0.57 17.02
N GLY A 406 4.13 0.78 17.73
CA GLY A 406 5.11 -0.28 18.03
C GLY A 406 5.81 -0.91 16.82
N ASN A 407 5.49 -0.51 15.59
CA ASN A 407 5.96 -1.13 14.34
C ASN A 407 6.43 -0.11 13.28
N CYS A 408 6.93 1.05 13.69
CA CYS A 408 7.64 1.96 12.79
C CYS A 408 8.98 2.34 13.41
N ASP A 409 9.92 2.77 12.58
CA ASP A 409 11.26 3.17 13.00
C ASP A 409 11.28 4.16 14.19
N THR A 410 10.37 5.13 14.24
CA THR A 410 10.30 6.10 15.35
C THR A 410 9.68 5.54 16.63
N CYS A 411 8.92 4.44 16.56
CA CYS A 411 8.46 3.72 17.75
C CYS A 411 9.51 2.71 18.24
N LEU A 412 10.18 2.04 17.29
CA LEU A 412 11.19 1.02 17.58
C LEU A 412 12.50 1.63 18.07
N VAL A 413 12.89 2.77 17.50
CA VAL A 413 14.08 3.55 17.87
C VAL A 413 13.67 5.03 17.99
N PRO A 414 13.11 5.43 19.15
CA PRO A 414 12.66 6.80 19.36
C PRO A 414 13.77 7.82 19.11
N PRO A 415 13.55 8.79 18.20
CA PRO A 415 14.58 9.77 17.88
C PRO A 415 14.73 10.81 18.99
N GLU A 416 15.97 11.15 19.32
CA GLU A 416 16.26 12.27 20.21
C GLU A 416 15.93 13.61 19.54
N THR A 417 15.35 14.53 20.30
CA THR A 417 15.14 15.93 19.90
C THR A 417 16.00 16.87 20.74
N TRP A 418 16.24 18.07 20.23
CA TRP A 418 17.00 19.12 20.91
C TRP A 418 16.49 20.51 20.50
N ASP A 419 16.79 21.52 21.32
CA ASP A 419 16.50 22.92 20.97
C ASP A 419 17.48 23.42 19.91
N GLY A 420 17.03 23.37 18.65
CA GLY A 420 17.77 23.82 17.49
C GLY A 420 17.64 25.31 17.17
N THR A 421 17.02 26.12 18.04
CA THR A 421 16.73 27.53 17.77
C THR A 421 17.98 28.33 17.40
N VAL A 422 19.09 28.11 18.12
CA VAL A 422 20.35 28.80 17.83
C VAL A 422 20.94 28.35 16.49
N ALA A 423 20.92 27.05 16.19
CA ALA A 423 21.39 26.55 14.91
C ALA A 423 20.52 27.06 13.75
N ALA A 424 19.21 27.14 13.94
CA ALA A 424 18.28 27.75 13.00
C ALA A 424 18.64 29.22 12.76
N GLN A 425 18.85 30.00 13.82
CA GLN A 425 19.27 31.40 13.72
C GLN A 425 20.60 31.55 12.98
N LYS A 426 21.58 30.67 13.19
CA LYS A 426 22.87 30.69 12.47
C LYS A 426 22.65 30.50 10.96
N VAL A 427 21.87 29.49 10.56
CA VAL A 427 21.56 29.24 9.14
C VAL A 427 20.81 30.43 8.52
N LEU A 428 19.73 30.88 9.16
CA LEU A 428 18.92 32.00 8.68
C LEU A 428 19.75 33.29 8.59
N SER A 429 20.59 33.56 9.58
CA SER A 429 21.49 34.73 9.59
C SER A 429 22.49 34.66 8.44
N THR A 430 23.04 33.49 8.11
CA THR A 430 23.94 33.34 6.97
C THR A 430 23.24 33.71 5.65
N VAL A 431 21.99 33.28 5.46
CA VAL A 431 21.18 33.68 4.29
C VAL A 431 20.94 35.19 4.27
N VAL A 432 20.58 35.80 5.42
CA VAL A 432 20.41 37.26 5.55
C VAL A 432 21.68 38.00 5.16
N ARG A 433 22.85 37.55 5.65
CA ARG A 433 24.14 38.24 5.44
C ARG A 433 24.58 38.19 3.99
N LEU A 434 24.48 37.04 3.35
CA LEU A 434 24.76 36.88 1.92
C LEU A 434 23.88 37.82 1.07
N GLN A 435 22.58 37.89 1.38
CA GLN A 435 21.66 38.76 0.64
C GLN A 435 21.93 40.25 0.92
N ARG A 436 22.10 40.64 2.19
CA ARG A 436 22.20 42.05 2.61
C ARG A 436 23.56 42.68 2.33
N GLU A 437 24.64 41.95 2.56
CA GLU A 437 26.01 42.51 2.50
C GLU A 437 26.71 42.22 1.17
N ARG A 438 26.23 41.23 0.40
CA ARG A 438 26.83 40.82 -0.87
C ARG A 438 25.84 40.81 -2.04
N GLY A 439 24.52 40.90 -1.80
CA GLY A 439 23.52 40.81 -2.86
C GLY A 439 23.47 39.43 -3.52
N GLN A 440 23.91 38.39 -2.81
CA GLN A 440 24.12 37.05 -3.36
C GLN A 440 23.20 36.01 -2.70
N LYS A 441 22.88 34.96 -3.45
CA LYS A 441 22.11 33.80 -2.99
C LYS A 441 22.90 32.53 -3.30
N PHE A 442 22.93 31.58 -2.38
CA PHE A 442 23.62 30.30 -2.57
C PHE A 442 22.81 29.13 -2.03
N GLY A 443 23.13 27.93 -2.51
CA GLY A 443 22.54 26.68 -2.02
C GLY A 443 23.13 26.24 -0.68
N ALA A 444 22.55 25.18 -0.12
CA ALA A 444 22.88 24.65 1.20
C ALA A 444 24.38 24.38 1.41
N VAL A 445 25.07 23.82 0.42
CA VAL A 445 26.51 23.49 0.53
C VAL A 445 27.34 24.70 0.91
N GLN A 446 27.12 25.84 0.24
CA GLN A 446 27.86 27.06 0.51
C GLN A 446 27.55 27.61 1.92
N ILE A 447 26.28 27.53 2.35
CA ILE A 447 25.85 28.01 3.66
C ILE A 447 26.49 27.17 4.77
N VAL A 448 26.55 25.84 4.59
CA VAL A 448 27.21 24.93 5.53
C VAL A 448 28.73 25.16 5.56
N ASP A 449 29.36 25.36 4.41
CA ASP A 449 30.80 25.67 4.34
C ASP A 449 31.15 26.97 5.07
N ILE A 450 30.30 28.01 4.96
CA ILE A 450 30.47 29.28 5.68
C ILE A 450 30.37 29.05 7.19
N LEU A 451 29.32 28.35 7.66
CA LEU A 451 29.12 28.09 9.09
C LEU A 451 30.27 27.29 9.71
N LEU A 452 30.82 26.32 8.95
CA LEU A 452 31.96 25.50 9.36
C LEU A 452 33.32 26.19 9.21
N GLY A 453 33.38 27.42 8.69
CA GLY A 453 34.65 28.11 8.49
C GLY A 453 35.54 27.49 7.40
N LYS A 454 34.98 26.71 6.47
CA LYS A 454 35.74 26.03 5.42
C LYS A 454 36.18 27.02 4.36
N ARG A 455 37.49 27.14 4.14
CA ARG A 455 38.08 27.99 3.08
C ARG A 455 38.11 27.29 1.72
N THR A 456 36.95 26.97 1.16
CA THR A 456 36.85 26.42 -0.20
C THR A 456 37.15 27.48 -1.25
N ALA A 457 37.54 27.07 -2.47
CA ALA A 457 37.81 28.02 -3.56
C ALA A 457 36.65 28.99 -3.79
N LYS A 458 35.40 28.51 -3.66
CA LYS A 458 34.18 29.32 -3.82
C LYS A 458 33.97 30.28 -2.65
N VAL A 459 34.23 29.86 -1.40
CA VAL A 459 34.18 30.76 -0.23
C VAL A 459 35.14 31.94 -0.39
N ILE A 460 36.38 31.66 -0.79
CA ILE A 460 37.40 32.70 -0.98
C ILE A 460 37.08 33.58 -2.19
N GLN A 461 36.64 33.00 -3.31
CA GLN A 461 36.28 33.75 -4.51
C GLN A 461 35.21 34.83 -4.26
N PHE A 462 34.27 34.57 -3.35
CA PHE A 462 33.17 35.48 -3.03
C PHE A 462 33.37 36.24 -1.70
N ASP A 463 34.58 36.20 -1.12
CA ASP A 463 34.93 36.86 0.14
C ASP A 463 33.96 36.52 1.30
N HIS A 464 33.49 35.27 1.33
CA HIS A 464 32.57 34.81 2.37
C HIS A 464 33.26 34.54 3.71
N ASP A 465 34.58 34.36 3.71
CA ASP A 465 35.41 34.22 4.92
C ASP A 465 35.51 35.52 5.73
N GLN A 466 35.07 36.65 5.16
CA GLN A 466 34.99 37.95 5.85
C GLN A 466 33.62 38.19 6.52
N LEU A 467 32.64 37.31 6.32
CA LEU A 467 31.32 37.47 6.92
C LEU A 467 31.38 37.20 8.43
N SER A 468 30.63 37.97 9.21
CA SER A 468 30.51 37.76 10.67
C SER A 468 29.97 36.38 11.08
N VAL A 469 29.36 35.67 10.14
CA VAL A 469 28.82 34.31 10.32
C VAL A 469 29.79 33.20 9.89
N PHE A 470 31.01 33.55 9.45
CA PHE A 470 32.00 32.57 9.06
C PHE A 470 32.58 31.86 10.30
N GLY A 471 32.56 30.53 10.31
CA GLY A 471 33.10 29.72 11.41
C GLY A 471 32.28 29.77 12.71
N ILE A 472 31.08 30.38 12.71
CA ILE A 472 30.28 30.47 13.94
C ILE A 472 29.57 29.16 14.30
N GLY A 473 29.65 28.13 13.46
CA GLY A 473 28.91 26.88 13.54
C GLY A 473 29.79 25.64 13.72
N GLU A 474 31.01 25.78 14.24
CA GLU A 474 31.96 24.68 14.40
C GLU A 474 31.51 23.60 15.42
N GLU A 475 30.43 23.84 16.17
CA GLU A 475 29.90 22.88 17.14
C GLU A 475 29.14 21.69 16.53
N LEU A 476 28.73 21.77 15.26
CA LEU A 476 28.04 20.70 14.54
C LEU A 476 28.88 20.22 13.36
N GLU A 477 28.78 18.93 13.04
CA GLU A 477 29.39 18.37 11.84
C GLU A 477 28.61 18.75 10.57
N GLU A 478 29.23 18.57 9.39
CA GLU A 478 28.59 18.84 8.11
C GLU A 478 27.27 18.07 7.92
N GLY A 479 27.21 16.81 8.36
CA GLY A 479 25.99 16.00 8.28
C GLY A 479 24.86 16.57 9.13
N GLU A 480 25.18 17.04 10.32
CA GLU A 480 24.23 17.66 11.26
C GLU A 480 23.73 19.00 10.72
N TRP A 481 24.60 19.84 10.17
CA TRP A 481 24.19 21.08 9.51
C TRP A 481 23.27 20.84 8.31
N ARG A 482 23.53 19.81 7.51
CA ARG A 482 22.63 19.42 6.41
C ARG A 482 21.28 18.97 6.96
N GLY A 483 21.25 18.26 8.09
CA GLY A 483 20.04 17.91 8.82
C GLY A 483 19.26 19.14 9.30
N VAL A 484 19.93 20.14 9.88
CA VAL A 484 19.32 21.42 10.27
C VAL A 484 18.67 22.10 9.06
N VAL A 485 19.40 22.26 7.96
CA VAL A 485 18.85 22.89 6.73
C VAL A 485 17.63 22.13 6.21
N ARG A 486 17.68 20.79 6.19
CA ARG A 486 16.59 19.92 5.76
C ARG A 486 15.33 20.13 6.61
N GLN A 487 15.48 20.16 7.94
CA GLN A 487 14.37 20.40 8.85
C GLN A 487 13.83 21.84 8.79
N LEU A 488 14.66 22.85 8.55
CA LEU A 488 14.20 24.23 8.33
C LEU A 488 13.39 24.38 7.03
N LEU A 489 13.78 23.66 5.97
CA LEU A 489 13.00 23.58 4.74
C LEU A 489 11.67 22.85 4.97
N ALA A 490 11.64 21.80 5.80
CA ALA A 490 10.42 21.09 6.16
C ALA A 490 9.46 21.95 7.01
N GLN A 491 9.99 22.79 7.91
CA GLN A 491 9.20 23.72 8.74
C GLN A 491 8.80 25.01 8.01
N GLY A 492 9.13 25.16 6.72
CA GLY A 492 8.85 26.36 5.94
C GLY A 492 9.60 27.61 6.43
N LEU A 493 10.68 27.45 7.19
CA LEU A 493 11.56 28.54 7.65
C LEU A 493 12.60 28.92 6.59
N LEU A 494 12.82 28.07 5.61
CA LEU A 494 13.60 28.31 4.41
C LEU A 494 12.77 27.92 3.18
N ALA A 495 13.05 28.57 2.06
CA ALA A 495 12.56 28.19 0.74
C ALA A 495 13.72 28.03 -0.24
N VAL A 496 13.45 27.35 -1.35
CA VAL A 496 14.38 27.18 -2.46
C VAL A 496 13.95 28.12 -3.59
N GLU A 497 14.86 28.78 -4.29
CA GLU A 497 14.57 29.66 -5.42
C GLU A 497 15.59 29.50 -6.54
N GLY A 498 15.13 29.62 -7.77
CA GLY A 498 15.95 29.70 -8.98
C GLY A 498 16.48 28.34 -9.48
N GLU A 499 17.08 28.36 -10.67
CA GLU A 499 17.53 27.15 -11.36
C GLU A 499 18.62 26.38 -10.58
N TYR A 500 19.44 27.10 -9.81
CA TYR A 500 20.55 26.54 -9.01
C TYR A 500 20.15 26.12 -7.60
N GLY A 501 18.85 26.20 -7.22
CA GLY A 501 18.37 25.75 -5.92
C GLY A 501 18.95 26.55 -4.75
N THR A 502 18.93 27.88 -4.85
CA THR A 502 19.45 28.77 -3.81
C THR A 502 18.48 28.87 -2.63
N LEU A 503 19.01 29.04 -1.41
CA LEU A 503 18.18 29.14 -0.21
C LEU A 503 17.80 30.60 0.07
N VAL A 504 16.52 30.81 0.39
CA VAL A 504 15.95 32.11 0.75
C VAL A 504 15.10 32.00 2.00
N LEU A 505 14.88 33.15 2.66
CA LEU A 505 14.03 33.25 3.83
C LEU A 505 12.55 33.25 3.42
N THR A 506 11.71 32.86 4.35
CA THR A 506 10.25 32.97 4.25
C THR A 506 9.74 34.02 5.24
N GLU A 507 8.45 34.33 5.20
CA GLU A 507 7.82 35.21 6.19
C GLU A 507 7.97 34.67 7.63
N ALA A 508 8.00 33.34 7.80
CA ALA A 508 8.12 32.70 9.09
C ALA A 508 9.52 32.84 9.72
N SER A 509 10.58 33.01 8.91
CA SER A 509 11.97 33.10 9.38
C SER A 509 12.19 34.24 10.37
N GLY A 510 11.46 35.35 10.22
CA GLY A 510 11.60 36.55 11.05
C GLY A 510 11.28 36.33 12.52
N SER A 511 10.35 35.43 12.85
CA SER A 511 10.00 35.09 14.24
C SER A 511 11.15 34.37 14.96
N VAL A 512 11.82 33.45 14.26
CA VAL A 512 12.97 32.70 14.78
C VAL A 512 14.18 33.63 14.97
N LEU A 513 14.46 34.50 13.99
CA LEU A 513 15.53 35.50 14.09
C LEU A 513 15.33 36.49 15.25
N ARG A 514 14.07 36.82 15.58
CA ARG A 514 13.70 37.68 16.72
C ARG A 514 13.60 36.94 18.06
N ARG A 515 13.87 35.63 18.10
CA ARG A 515 13.71 34.76 19.29
C ARG A 515 12.28 34.68 19.81
N GLU A 516 11.29 34.89 18.94
CA GLU A 516 9.87 34.78 19.26
C GLU A 516 9.33 33.36 19.07
N ARG A 517 10.08 32.50 18.36
CA ARG A 517 9.73 31.12 18.06
C ARG A 517 10.92 30.19 18.32
N GLU A 518 10.69 29.17 19.12
CA GLU A 518 11.61 28.05 19.29
C GLU A 518 11.54 27.09 18.10
N VAL A 519 12.65 26.43 17.82
CA VAL A 519 12.80 25.48 16.71
C VAL A 519 13.33 24.16 17.26
N PRO A 520 12.44 23.26 17.76
CA PRO A 520 12.86 21.92 18.13
C PRO A 520 13.29 21.17 16.86
N LEU A 521 14.43 20.50 16.94
CA LEU A 521 15.01 19.71 15.86
C LEU A 521 15.25 18.28 16.31
N ARG A 522 15.09 17.34 15.38
CA ARG A 522 15.51 15.96 15.53
C ARG A 522 17.03 15.89 15.41
N LYS A 523 17.70 15.13 16.29
CA LYS A 523 19.13 14.82 16.15
C LYS A 523 19.35 13.84 15.00
N GLU A 524 20.41 14.05 14.23
CA GLU A 524 20.82 13.07 13.23
C GLU A 524 21.32 11.80 13.93
N PRO A 525 20.92 10.59 13.49
CA PRO A 525 21.44 9.36 14.06
C PRO A 525 22.96 9.30 13.80
N LYS A 526 23.74 9.08 14.85
CA LYS A 526 25.20 8.88 14.72
C LYS A 526 25.44 7.73 13.73
N LYS A 527 26.27 7.95 12.72
CA LYS A 527 26.69 6.86 11.82
C LYS A 527 27.20 5.71 12.70
N PRO A 528 26.71 4.47 12.53
CA PRO A 528 27.35 3.35 13.19
C PRO A 528 28.80 3.33 12.70
N VAL A 529 29.73 3.50 13.64
CA VAL A 529 31.16 3.42 13.35
C VAL A 529 31.40 1.99 12.90
N THR A 530 31.58 1.79 11.59
CA THR A 530 31.93 0.48 11.05
C THR A 530 33.31 0.12 11.57
N SER A 531 33.38 -0.62 12.67
CA SER A 531 34.61 -1.23 13.15
C SER A 531 35.06 -2.25 12.10
N ARG A 532 36.11 -1.91 11.35
CA ARG A 532 36.81 -2.86 10.50
C ARG A 532 37.53 -3.88 11.38
N SER A 533 37.33 -5.15 11.04
CA SER A 533 38.20 -6.31 11.26
C SER A 533 38.68 -6.61 12.70
N ALA A 534 38.04 -7.59 13.32
CA ALA A 534 38.75 -8.63 14.07
C ALA A 534 38.08 -9.98 13.76
N SER A 535 38.69 -10.73 12.85
CA SER A 535 38.41 -12.16 12.64
C SER A 535 38.99 -12.95 13.82
N GLY A 536 38.17 -13.78 14.47
CA GLY A 536 38.69 -14.80 15.38
C GLY A 536 37.75 -15.25 16.50
N ALA A 537 37.08 -16.37 16.24
CA ALA A 537 36.65 -17.40 17.20
C ALA A 537 35.42 -17.18 18.11
N SER A 538 34.51 -18.15 17.96
CA SER A 538 33.59 -18.76 18.94
C SER A 538 32.44 -17.94 19.51
N GLY A 539 31.22 -18.33 19.13
CA GLY A 539 29.97 -17.97 19.78
C GLY A 539 28.77 -18.53 19.02
N ARG A 540 28.57 -19.85 19.09
CA ARG A 540 27.29 -20.49 18.73
C ARG A 540 26.28 -20.11 19.83
N GLY A 541 25.23 -19.39 19.45
CA GLY A 541 24.20 -18.83 20.33
C GLY A 541 24.20 -17.31 20.14
N GLU A 542 23.18 -16.64 19.61
CA GLU A 542 21.74 -16.90 19.63
C GLU A 542 21.14 -16.53 18.27
N ARG A 543 20.58 -17.52 17.57
CA ARG A 543 19.61 -17.32 16.48
C ARG A 543 18.23 -17.07 17.09
N LYS A 544 18.10 -16.03 17.90
CA LYS A 544 16.85 -15.71 18.60
C LYS A 544 16.50 -14.24 18.43
N ALA A 545 16.18 -13.90 17.18
CA ALA A 545 15.37 -12.73 16.82
C ALA A 545 14.88 -12.90 15.37
N ARG A 546 14.33 -14.08 15.04
CA ARG A 546 13.46 -14.20 13.87
C ARG A 546 12.12 -13.61 14.31
N ALA A 547 11.74 -12.51 13.69
CA ALA A 547 10.50 -11.81 13.99
C ALA A 547 9.33 -12.78 13.78
N ALA A 548 8.54 -12.98 14.84
CA ALA A 548 7.36 -13.82 14.83
C ALA A 548 6.30 -13.24 13.89
N ALA A 549 6.32 -13.70 12.64
CA ALA A 549 5.11 -13.91 11.86
C ALA A 549 4.51 -15.26 12.31
N ALA A 550 3.23 -15.50 12.06
CA ALA A 550 2.66 -16.85 12.21
C ALA A 550 3.34 -17.80 11.20
N GLU A 551 4.49 -18.35 11.57
CA GLU A 551 5.25 -19.31 10.75
C GLU A 551 4.51 -20.64 10.78
N LEU A 552 4.28 -21.19 9.58
CA LEU A 552 3.93 -22.60 9.39
C LEU A 552 5.01 -23.43 10.12
N PRO A 553 4.66 -24.45 10.93
CA PRO A 553 5.65 -25.33 11.57
C PRO A 553 6.70 -25.81 10.55
N GLU A 554 7.99 -25.87 10.94
CA GLU A 554 9.08 -26.28 10.03
C GLU A 554 8.80 -27.64 9.35
N GLU A 555 8.04 -28.51 10.02
CA GLU A 555 7.58 -29.81 9.55
C GLU A 555 6.65 -29.73 8.32
N LEU A 556 5.87 -28.65 8.19
CA LEU A 556 4.92 -28.44 7.10
C LEU A 556 5.51 -27.60 5.95
N GLN A 557 6.71 -27.03 6.13
CA GLN A 557 7.38 -26.23 5.10
C GLN A 557 7.58 -27.03 3.79
N PRO A 558 7.98 -28.31 3.79
CA PRO A 558 8.10 -29.10 2.56
C PRO A 558 6.78 -29.20 1.79
N ALA A 559 5.65 -29.32 2.50
CA ALA A 559 4.33 -29.39 1.88
C ALA A 559 3.93 -28.06 1.24
N PHE A 560 4.20 -26.95 1.93
CA PHE A 560 3.97 -25.62 1.35
C PHE A 560 4.83 -25.38 0.11
N GLU A 561 6.11 -25.75 0.11
CA GLU A 561 6.98 -25.61 -1.07
C GLU A 561 6.54 -26.50 -2.23
N ALA A 562 6.08 -27.74 -1.96
CA ALA A 562 5.54 -28.63 -3.00
C ALA A 562 4.26 -28.07 -3.63
N LEU A 563 3.33 -27.57 -2.81
CA LEU A 563 2.12 -26.90 -3.28
C LEU A 563 2.43 -25.64 -4.08
N ARG A 564 3.44 -24.87 -3.65
CA ARG A 564 3.91 -23.67 -4.35
C ARG A 564 4.52 -24.00 -5.71
N ALA A 565 5.33 -25.06 -5.79
CA ALA A 565 5.90 -25.57 -7.04
C ALA A 565 4.80 -26.06 -8.00
N TRP A 566 3.85 -26.85 -7.50
CA TRP A 566 2.70 -27.31 -8.29
C TRP A 566 1.85 -26.14 -8.82
N ARG A 567 1.55 -25.17 -7.96
CA ARG A 567 0.82 -23.95 -8.35
C ARG A 567 1.56 -23.20 -9.45
N ALA A 568 2.88 -23.06 -9.33
CA ALA A 568 3.69 -22.38 -10.33
C ALA A 568 3.66 -23.11 -11.69
N GLU A 569 3.65 -24.45 -11.68
CA GLU A 569 3.49 -25.25 -12.90
C GLU A 569 2.12 -25.04 -13.56
N GLN A 570 1.04 -25.15 -12.79
CA GLN A 570 -0.32 -24.91 -13.30
C GLN A 570 -0.51 -23.48 -13.83
N ALA A 571 0.08 -22.49 -13.15
CA ALA A 571 0.04 -21.09 -13.57
C ALA A 571 0.75 -20.87 -14.91
N ARG A 572 1.89 -21.54 -15.09
CA ARG A 572 2.67 -21.53 -16.34
C ARG A 572 1.89 -22.17 -17.49
N GLU A 573 1.23 -23.30 -17.25
CA GLU A 573 0.43 -24.00 -18.27
C GLU A 573 -0.77 -23.16 -18.75
N GLN A 574 -1.43 -22.46 -17.82
CA GLN A 574 -2.62 -21.67 -18.12
C GLN A 574 -2.31 -20.22 -18.52
N GLY A 575 -1.05 -19.80 -18.41
CA GLY A 575 -0.62 -18.44 -18.74
C GLY A 575 -1.12 -17.36 -17.78
N VAL A 576 -1.48 -17.72 -16.55
CA VAL A 576 -2.01 -16.81 -15.52
C VAL A 576 -1.00 -16.61 -14.38
N PRO A 577 -1.05 -15.50 -13.62
CA PRO A 577 -0.26 -15.35 -12.40
C PRO A 577 -0.57 -16.43 -11.35
N ALA A 578 0.43 -16.88 -10.59
CA ALA A 578 0.28 -17.99 -9.65
C ALA A 578 -0.81 -17.76 -8.59
N TYR A 579 -0.91 -16.53 -8.08
CA TYR A 579 -1.92 -16.17 -7.08
C TYR A 579 -3.37 -16.23 -7.61
N VAL A 580 -3.59 -16.22 -8.93
CA VAL A 580 -4.93 -16.40 -9.53
C VAL A 580 -5.43 -17.83 -9.29
N ILE A 581 -4.53 -18.81 -9.26
CA ILE A 581 -4.84 -20.20 -8.89
C ILE A 581 -5.13 -20.28 -7.39
N PHE A 582 -4.13 -20.05 -6.54
CA PHE A 582 -4.30 -19.97 -5.08
C PHE A 582 -3.38 -18.91 -4.48
N HIS A 583 -3.88 -18.14 -3.51
CA HIS A 583 -3.04 -17.26 -2.70
C HIS A 583 -2.14 -18.07 -1.76
N ASP A 584 -1.00 -17.50 -1.35
CA ASP A 584 -0.09 -18.14 -0.38
C ASP A 584 -0.79 -18.48 0.94
N ALA A 585 -1.74 -17.64 1.39
CA ALA A 585 -2.55 -17.90 2.57
C ALA A 585 -3.36 -19.21 2.42
N THR A 586 -4.03 -19.40 1.28
CA THR A 586 -4.76 -20.63 0.96
C THR A 586 -3.83 -21.83 0.90
N LEU A 587 -2.64 -21.72 0.27
CA LEU A 587 -1.68 -22.83 0.24
C LEU A 587 -1.16 -23.22 1.64
N ARG A 588 -0.94 -22.25 2.53
CA ARG A 588 -0.56 -22.50 3.92
C ARG A 588 -1.68 -23.21 4.68
N GLU A 589 -2.92 -22.79 4.47
CA GLU A 589 -4.09 -23.41 5.06
C GLU A 589 -4.27 -24.85 4.56
N ILE A 590 -4.09 -25.11 3.27
CA ILE A 590 -4.07 -26.46 2.67
C ILE A 590 -2.98 -27.31 3.32
N ALA A 591 -1.75 -26.79 3.43
CA ALA A 591 -0.65 -27.50 4.07
C ALA A 591 -0.92 -27.80 5.55
N THR A 592 -1.66 -26.93 6.25
CA THR A 592 -2.01 -27.09 7.66
C THR A 592 -3.16 -28.07 7.87
N ALA A 593 -4.22 -27.96 7.08
CA ALA A 593 -5.42 -28.78 7.17
C ALA A 593 -5.23 -30.20 6.61
N TRP A 594 -4.29 -30.36 5.67
CA TRP A 594 -3.96 -31.62 4.99
C TRP A 594 -5.21 -32.38 4.49
N PRO A 595 -6.04 -31.77 3.62
CA PRO A 595 -7.27 -32.40 3.14
C PRO A 595 -6.97 -33.69 2.38
N THR A 596 -7.78 -34.72 2.62
CA THR A 596 -7.69 -36.05 1.95
C THR A 596 -8.86 -36.30 1.00
N SER A 597 -9.78 -35.34 0.87
CA SER A 597 -10.93 -35.40 -0.03
C SER A 597 -11.27 -34.02 -0.60
N VAL A 598 -11.94 -34.00 -1.76
CA VAL A 598 -12.41 -32.78 -2.41
C VAL A 598 -13.37 -32.00 -1.51
N THR A 599 -14.21 -32.69 -0.73
CA THR A 599 -15.11 -32.05 0.24
C THR A 599 -14.35 -31.31 1.34
N GLN A 600 -13.28 -31.90 1.88
CA GLN A 600 -12.44 -31.22 2.88
C GLN A 600 -11.70 -30.03 2.29
N LEU A 601 -11.20 -30.16 1.05
CA LEU A 601 -10.53 -29.07 0.35
C LEU A 601 -11.47 -27.90 0.04
N GLY A 602 -12.75 -28.17 -0.24
CA GLY A 602 -13.77 -27.14 -0.45
C GLY A 602 -14.13 -26.34 0.81
N GLY A 603 -13.76 -26.82 2.00
CA GLY A 603 -13.92 -26.08 3.25
C GLY A 603 -12.79 -25.10 3.55
N ILE A 604 -11.79 -24.96 2.66
CA ILE A 604 -10.63 -24.10 2.86
C ILE A 604 -10.86 -22.73 2.23
N SER A 605 -10.49 -21.68 2.97
CA SER A 605 -10.67 -20.30 2.51
C SER A 605 -9.88 -19.99 1.23
N GLY A 606 -10.58 -19.41 0.24
CA GLY A 606 -10.08 -19.10 -1.11
C GLY A 606 -10.31 -20.19 -2.16
N VAL A 607 -10.98 -21.30 -1.79
CA VAL A 607 -11.29 -22.42 -2.70
C VAL A 607 -12.77 -22.39 -3.12
N GLY A 608 -13.10 -21.53 -4.10
CA GLY A 608 -14.46 -21.48 -4.70
C GLY A 608 -14.78 -22.68 -5.60
N GLU A 609 -16.04 -22.86 -5.97
CA GLU A 609 -16.53 -24.06 -6.69
C GLU A 609 -15.74 -24.36 -7.97
N LYS A 610 -15.48 -23.34 -8.80
CA LYS A 610 -14.75 -23.52 -10.05
C LYS A 610 -13.30 -23.93 -9.80
N LYS A 611 -12.64 -23.36 -8.79
CA LYS A 611 -11.28 -23.73 -8.43
C LYS A 611 -11.23 -25.14 -7.89
N LEU A 612 -12.19 -25.52 -7.04
CA LEU A 612 -12.30 -26.88 -6.52
C LEU A 612 -12.47 -27.90 -7.65
N ALA A 613 -13.36 -27.62 -8.61
CA ALA A 613 -13.58 -28.49 -9.77
C ALA A 613 -12.36 -28.57 -10.71
N THR A 614 -11.60 -27.48 -10.85
CA THR A 614 -10.46 -27.41 -11.78
C THR A 614 -9.18 -27.97 -11.18
N TYR A 615 -8.94 -27.72 -9.90
CA TYR A 615 -7.64 -27.93 -9.25
C TYR A 615 -7.66 -28.95 -8.11
N GLY A 616 -8.85 -29.38 -7.68
CA GLY A 616 -9.01 -30.16 -6.45
C GLY A 616 -8.25 -31.49 -6.47
N GLU A 617 -8.34 -32.25 -7.55
CA GLU A 617 -7.62 -33.52 -7.68
C GLU A 617 -6.10 -33.33 -7.67
N GLY A 618 -5.59 -32.34 -8.41
CA GLY A 618 -4.15 -32.06 -8.47
C GLY A 618 -3.55 -31.65 -7.13
N VAL A 619 -4.27 -30.87 -6.32
CA VAL A 619 -3.83 -30.52 -4.96
C VAL A 619 -3.76 -31.76 -4.05
N LEU A 620 -4.77 -32.63 -4.12
CA LEU A 620 -4.80 -33.86 -3.33
C LEU A 620 -3.69 -34.83 -3.74
N GLU A 621 -3.37 -34.93 -5.02
CA GLU A 621 -2.24 -35.73 -5.52
C GLU A 621 -0.89 -35.23 -4.99
N VAL A 622 -0.67 -33.90 -4.96
CA VAL A 622 0.55 -33.31 -4.39
C VAL A 622 0.68 -33.66 -2.91
N LEU A 623 -0.39 -33.47 -2.13
CA LEU A 623 -0.37 -33.82 -0.71
C LEU A 623 -0.17 -35.32 -0.46
N ALA A 624 -0.80 -36.18 -1.27
CA ALA A 624 -0.65 -37.62 -1.18
C ALA A 624 0.78 -38.10 -1.55
N SER A 625 1.50 -37.34 -2.36
CA SER A 625 2.89 -37.65 -2.76
C SER A 625 3.93 -37.33 -1.67
N LEU A 626 3.53 -36.62 -0.61
CA LEU A 626 4.41 -36.22 0.48
C LEU A 626 4.32 -37.22 1.65
N ASP A 627 5.43 -37.90 1.95
CA ASP A 627 5.56 -38.76 3.12
C ASP A 627 5.61 -37.91 4.40
N GLY A 628 4.44 -37.50 4.92
CA GLY A 628 4.37 -36.60 6.07
C GLY A 628 2.98 -36.15 6.49
N ALA A 629 1.94 -37.00 6.32
CA ALA A 629 0.63 -36.67 6.88
C ALA A 629 0.77 -36.36 8.38
N PRO A 630 0.38 -35.16 8.86
CA PRO A 630 0.39 -34.89 10.28
C PRO A 630 -0.49 -35.93 10.96
N HIS A 631 0.00 -36.58 12.01
CA HIS A 631 -0.76 -37.52 12.82
C HIS A 631 -1.99 -36.81 13.40
N THR A 632 -3.10 -36.82 12.67
CA THR A 632 -4.40 -36.37 13.15
C THR A 632 -5.05 -37.55 13.87
N ALA A 633 -5.17 -37.43 15.19
CA ALA A 633 -6.03 -38.32 15.95
C ALA A 633 -7.47 -38.19 15.43
N PRO A 634 -8.22 -39.29 15.25
CA PRO A 634 -9.57 -39.22 14.71
C PRO A 634 -10.48 -38.46 15.67
N ALA A 635 -11.25 -37.52 15.13
CA ALA A 635 -12.31 -36.82 15.84
C ALA A 635 -13.27 -37.84 16.48
N GLY A 636 -13.37 -37.80 17.81
CA GLY A 636 -14.24 -38.66 18.59
C GLY A 636 -15.70 -38.40 18.26
N ASP A 637 -16.33 -39.42 17.70
CA ASP A 637 -17.76 -39.64 17.59
C ASP A 637 -18.44 -39.43 18.97
N THR A 638 -19.21 -38.36 19.14
CA THR A 638 -20.06 -38.18 20.32
C THR A 638 -21.33 -39.02 20.15
N GLY A 639 -21.19 -40.33 20.31
CA GLY A 639 -22.27 -41.28 20.46
C GLY A 639 -22.67 -41.42 21.94
N ALA A 640 -23.92 -41.10 22.24
CA ALA A 640 -24.54 -41.32 23.54
C ALA A 640 -24.50 -42.80 23.98
N GLY A 641 -24.18 -43.06 25.25
CA GLY A 641 -24.22 -44.40 25.82
C GLY A 641 -23.99 -44.41 27.33
N ALA A 642 -25.01 -44.80 28.07
CA ALA A 642 -25.09 -44.81 29.52
C ALA A 642 -24.19 -45.88 30.20
N GLY A 643 -23.83 -45.61 31.47
CA GLY A 643 -23.98 -46.61 32.52
C GLY A 643 -22.72 -47.19 33.17
N ALA A 644 -22.57 -46.83 34.45
CA ALA A 644 -22.14 -47.68 35.57
C ALA A 644 -20.63 -47.96 35.82
N GLY A 645 -20.17 -47.45 36.96
CA GLY A 645 -19.69 -48.32 38.05
C GLY A 645 -18.20 -48.25 38.42
N ALA A 646 -17.96 -47.86 39.68
CA ALA A 646 -16.83 -48.22 40.56
C ALA A 646 -15.42 -47.71 40.17
N GLU A 647 -14.52 -47.31 41.05
CA GLU A 647 -14.39 -47.12 42.51
C GLU A 647 -13.08 -46.30 42.62
N ASP A 648 -13.07 -45.14 43.27
CA ASP A 648 -11.87 -44.29 43.40
C ASP A 648 -11.31 -44.44 44.83
N ASP A 649 -10.10 -44.99 44.93
CA ASP A 649 -9.31 -45.15 46.15
C ASP A 649 -8.22 -44.07 46.15
N TRP A 650 -8.35 -43.07 47.03
CA TRP A 650 -7.37 -42.00 47.24
C TRP A 650 -6.91 -42.01 48.71
N PRO A 651 -5.59 -42.05 48.99
CA PRO A 651 -5.10 -41.95 50.36
C PRO A 651 -5.06 -40.50 50.84
N GLU A 652 -5.59 -40.28 52.05
CA GLU A 652 -5.50 -39.07 52.85
C GLU A 652 -4.04 -38.70 53.19
N MET A 653 -3.77 -37.38 53.33
CA MET A 653 -3.04 -36.86 54.50
C MET A 653 -3.16 -35.33 54.62
N ASP A 654 -3.95 -34.97 55.63
CA ASP A 654 -3.75 -33.96 56.67
C ASP A 654 -3.67 -32.45 56.38
N ALA A 655 -4.46 -31.76 57.21
CA ALA A 655 -4.85 -30.37 57.20
C ALA A 655 -4.02 -29.50 58.17
N GLU A 656 -4.27 -28.19 58.04
CA GLU A 656 -4.30 -27.11 59.06
C GLU A 656 -3.40 -25.89 58.73
N PRO A 657 -3.71 -24.68 59.24
CA PRO A 657 -5.00 -23.98 59.14
C PRO A 657 -4.83 -22.49 58.77
N GLU A 658 -5.93 -21.83 58.37
CA GLU A 658 -6.00 -20.36 58.27
C GLU A 658 -5.99 -19.67 59.65
N PRO A 659 -5.64 -18.37 59.70
CA PRO A 659 -6.19 -17.48 60.71
C PRO A 659 -6.87 -16.24 60.10
N ASP A 660 -8.18 -16.16 60.30
CA ASP A 660 -8.93 -15.16 61.09
C ASP A 660 -8.70 -13.64 60.92
N TRP A 661 -9.77 -13.00 60.42
CA TRP A 661 -10.39 -11.69 60.75
C TRP A 661 -9.53 -10.43 61.05
N ILE A 662 -9.59 -9.44 60.15
CA ILE A 662 -10.25 -8.12 60.29
C ILE A 662 -10.36 -7.46 58.90
#